data_AF-A0A255PWU5-F1
#
_entry.id   AF-A0A255PWU5-F1
#
_cell.length_a   1.000
_cell.length_b   1.000
_cell.length_c   1.000
_cell.angle_alpha   90.00
_cell.angle_beta   90.00
_cell.angle_gamma   90.00
#
_symmetry.space_group_name_H-M   'P 1'
#
loop_
_entity.id
_entity.type
_entity.pdbx_description
1 polymer ?
#
loop_
_entity_poly.entity_id
_entity_poly.type
_entity_poly.pdbx_seq_one_letter_code
_entity_poly.pdbx_strand_id
1 'polypeptide(L)'
;MEYRYENLAHLRNHVWQTIHATLSLNSYATSILTRSVTRNLITHPVKITFEDGTEPLHVLVVRDGITRLASAWAVQAGHGADPAEVAGLATDALLGRATVPTAAGPGLAQRLSAGRAQWRQELRAEFDQEMKGAAPGLRAAQIAQSYVVPAQIAIGVESHHGRVLSAEDVFDDAIRSVLASVHVEFKQWDAAAQNVEVITRALKRIIQQGDPRWNTAELQAVYGLAVGRIPVADLPQVFGGDPAPPGTALWRAVYLVSALTQPDLLELLKDQAKAIKGGKRMSMKGFGELLGPIIDLPWRAQKKLVTKQARNAWNNGGVLSNDVVSGWTPVPTDDFTTLIEPAMKGDYDARRTLAVAGGVALIADKLLTRNVGSSLGVKREKGGVPFRSDVHKVIEGLSRQTNELGLWTLALAANTFRSDDLPQNSVPKLSLTGKETAPSDEPPYVYFKVDLAAEDRIARDAAGVPVPLYEWDVVAASDPDRVTQVVVPSSAVTPAPVHVPPPTAVGGEPEPAEGEPAAEEPAEGGEATGAAPGAPVPGPDPVTTLFHYGAVPGPRSHDPSVPPSQRAAGHRKALHLGVQGARDALDHLHTLEPEVGGHTPIVPVEQLDELHDLLVGILTDVENLRRRTTGGHADPAPEDGDPEAEEALELAQD
;
A
#
# COMPACT_ATOMS: atom_id res chain seq x y z
N MET A 1 11.51 31.02 2.20
CA MET A 1 11.52 29.73 1.48
C MET A 1 11.22 30.00 0.02
N GLU A 2 11.94 29.35 -0.89
CA GLU A 2 11.76 29.49 -2.34
C GLU A 2 11.40 28.13 -2.94
N TYR A 3 10.37 28.08 -3.79
CA TYR A 3 10.04 26.91 -4.60
C TYR A 3 10.29 27.23 -6.07
N ARG A 4 10.98 26.32 -6.75
CA ARG A 4 11.39 26.50 -8.14
C ARG A 4 10.59 25.57 -9.05
N TYR A 5 10.11 26.11 -10.16
CA TYR A 5 9.40 25.40 -11.22
C TYR A 5 10.02 25.72 -12.57
N GLU A 6 9.86 24.84 -13.54
CA GLU A 6 10.37 25.08 -14.91
C GLU A 6 9.68 26.30 -15.53
N ASN A 7 8.36 26.36 -15.43
CA ASN A 7 7.50 27.41 -16.00
C ASN A 7 6.12 27.40 -15.31
N LEU A 8 5.24 28.34 -15.69
CA LEU A 8 3.89 28.43 -15.12
C LEU A 8 3.04 27.17 -15.39
N ALA A 9 3.24 26.49 -16.52
CA ALA A 9 2.50 25.27 -16.85
C ALA A 9 2.91 24.10 -15.92
N HIS A 10 4.19 23.98 -15.57
CA HIS A 10 4.67 23.03 -14.58
C HIS A 10 4.01 23.30 -13.22
N LEU A 11 3.94 24.56 -12.76
CA LEU A 11 3.23 24.89 -11.52
C LEU A 11 1.74 24.49 -11.59
N ARG A 12 1.05 24.78 -12.70
CA ARG A 12 -0.35 24.41 -12.89
C ARG A 12 -0.55 22.90 -12.82
N ASN A 13 0.28 22.14 -13.53
CA ASN A 13 0.23 20.69 -13.52
C ASN A 13 0.47 20.13 -12.12
N HIS A 14 1.43 20.68 -11.37
CA HIS A 14 1.71 20.25 -10.00
C HIS A 14 0.51 20.51 -9.07
N VAL A 15 -0.10 21.70 -9.11
CA VAL A 15 -1.30 22.01 -8.31
C VAL A 15 -2.46 21.09 -8.67
N TRP A 16 -2.72 20.91 -9.97
CA TRP A 16 -3.78 20.02 -10.46
C TRP A 16 -3.56 18.58 -9.98
N GLN A 17 -2.36 18.03 -10.21
CA GLN A 17 -2.02 16.67 -9.81
C GLN A 17 -2.11 16.46 -8.30
N THR A 18 -1.71 17.46 -7.51
CA THR A 18 -1.78 17.40 -6.05
C THR A 18 -3.23 17.28 -5.58
N ILE A 19 -4.13 18.11 -6.09
CA ILE A 19 -5.55 18.09 -5.68
C ILE A 19 -6.22 16.81 -6.18
N HIS A 20 -6.02 16.46 -7.45
CA HIS A 20 -6.57 15.26 -8.05
C HIS A 20 -6.15 14.01 -7.26
N ALA A 21 -4.84 13.81 -7.08
CA ALA A 21 -4.32 12.63 -6.37
C ALA A 21 -4.79 12.56 -4.91
N THR A 22 -4.91 13.72 -4.27
CA THR A 22 -5.42 13.81 -2.90
C THR A 22 -6.87 13.34 -2.82
N LEU A 23 -7.74 13.83 -3.70
CA LEU A 23 -9.16 13.49 -3.72
C LEU A 23 -9.44 12.06 -4.23
N SER A 24 -8.61 11.54 -5.12
CA SER A 24 -8.68 10.13 -5.53
C SER A 24 -8.39 9.16 -4.38
N LEU A 25 -7.68 9.60 -3.34
CA LEU A 25 -7.38 8.78 -2.16
C LEU A 25 -8.43 8.94 -1.07
N ASN A 26 -8.85 10.19 -0.79
CA ASN A 26 -9.80 10.46 0.28
C ASN A 26 -10.47 11.84 0.13
N SER A 27 -11.74 11.95 0.52
CA SER A 27 -12.48 13.21 0.56
C SER A 27 -13.22 13.36 1.89
N TYR A 28 -13.18 14.57 2.46
CA TYR A 28 -13.94 14.95 3.66
C TYR A 28 -15.12 15.88 3.33
N ALA A 29 -15.60 15.87 2.08
CA ALA A 29 -16.67 16.77 1.63
C ALA A 29 -17.90 16.72 2.54
N THR A 30 -18.38 15.52 2.91
CA THR A 30 -19.51 15.36 3.84
C THR A 30 -19.24 16.00 5.20
N SER A 31 -18.05 15.80 5.77
CA SER A 31 -17.69 16.41 7.06
C SER A 31 -17.66 17.93 6.98
N ILE A 32 -17.15 18.48 5.87
CA ILE A 32 -17.08 19.94 5.66
C ILE A 32 -18.49 20.50 5.49
N LEU A 33 -19.38 19.83 4.74
CA LEU A 33 -20.77 20.26 4.59
C LEU A 33 -21.51 20.30 5.93
N THR A 34 -21.23 19.37 6.85
CA THR A 34 -21.88 19.33 8.17
C THR A 34 -21.30 20.33 9.16
N ARG A 35 -19.99 20.58 9.14
CA ARG A 35 -19.28 21.28 10.24
C ARG A 35 -18.37 22.43 9.82
N SER A 36 -18.29 22.76 8.54
CA SER A 36 -17.25 23.59 7.94
C SER A 36 -15.84 23.00 8.12
N VAL A 37 -14.83 23.70 7.61
CA VAL A 37 -13.45 23.46 8.01
C VAL A 37 -13.19 24.14 9.35
N THR A 38 -13.13 23.37 10.44
CA THR A 38 -13.02 23.91 11.82
C THR A 38 -11.59 24.01 12.34
N ARG A 39 -10.68 23.16 11.85
CA ARG A 39 -9.28 23.18 12.27
C ARG A 39 -8.45 24.04 11.32
N ASN A 40 -7.50 24.76 11.91
CA ASN A 40 -6.58 25.60 11.18
C ASN A 40 -5.75 24.77 10.18
N LEU A 41 -5.70 25.21 8.93
CA LEU A 41 -4.69 24.78 7.97
C LEU A 41 -3.33 25.31 8.39
N ILE A 42 -2.30 24.48 8.32
CA ILE A 42 -0.93 24.94 8.52
C ILE A 42 -0.45 25.50 7.17
N THR A 43 -0.02 26.76 7.17
CA THR A 43 0.38 27.47 5.95
C THR A 43 1.67 28.24 6.17
N HIS A 44 2.38 28.55 5.10
CA HIS A 44 3.60 29.36 5.18
C HIS A 44 3.84 30.16 3.90
N PRO A 45 4.51 31.33 3.99
CA PRO A 45 4.83 32.14 2.83
C PRO A 45 5.96 31.50 2.02
N VAL A 46 5.80 31.50 0.70
CA VAL A 46 6.79 31.01 -0.26
C VAL A 46 6.90 31.98 -1.42
N LYS A 47 8.13 32.21 -1.87
CA LYS A 47 8.39 32.81 -3.18
C LYS A 47 8.50 31.68 -4.21
N ILE A 48 7.70 31.71 -5.25
CA ILE A 48 7.77 30.80 -6.37
C ILE A 48 8.60 31.47 -7.48
N THR A 49 9.64 30.79 -7.96
CA THR A 49 10.51 31.21 -9.05
C THR A 49 10.40 30.25 -10.23
N PHE A 50 10.69 30.76 -11.44
CA PHE A 50 10.58 30.01 -12.68
C PHE A 50 11.89 30.01 -13.46
N GLU A 51 12.28 28.86 -14.00
CA GLU A 51 13.52 28.69 -14.77
C GLU A 51 13.46 29.36 -16.15
N ASP A 52 12.28 29.39 -16.76
CA ASP A 52 12.02 30.05 -18.04
C ASP A 52 12.06 31.60 -17.97
N GLY A 53 12.39 32.16 -16.80
CA GLY A 53 12.44 33.59 -16.55
C GLY A 53 11.08 34.24 -16.32
N THR A 54 9.99 33.45 -16.20
CA THR A 54 8.68 33.97 -15.78
C THR A 54 8.79 34.70 -14.45
N GLU A 55 8.05 35.82 -14.31
CA GLU A 55 8.05 36.66 -13.12
C GLU A 55 7.74 35.84 -11.85
N PRO A 56 8.50 36.00 -10.76
CA PRO A 56 8.26 35.27 -9.52
C PRO A 56 6.96 35.71 -8.83
N LEU A 57 6.36 34.83 -8.03
CA LEU A 57 5.12 35.10 -7.32
C LEU A 57 5.18 34.70 -5.85
N HIS A 58 4.58 35.50 -4.99
CA HIS A 58 4.54 35.26 -3.54
C HIS A 58 3.18 34.67 -3.17
N VAL A 59 3.18 33.53 -2.49
CA VAL A 59 1.97 32.78 -2.14
C VAL A 59 2.04 32.24 -0.71
N LEU A 60 0.88 31.93 -0.15
CA LEU A 60 0.76 31.07 1.01
C LEU A 60 0.58 29.63 0.52
N VAL A 61 1.53 28.77 0.89
CA VAL A 61 1.45 27.33 0.61
C VAL A 61 0.77 26.65 1.79
N VAL A 62 -0.13 25.72 1.49
CA VAL A 62 -0.86 24.95 2.49
C VAL A 62 -0.22 23.57 2.65
N ARG A 63 0.04 23.23 3.91
CA ARG A 63 0.57 21.95 4.37
C ARG A 63 -0.48 21.36 5.31
N ASP A 64 -1.54 20.78 4.76
CA ASP A 64 -2.70 20.36 5.56
C ASP A 64 -2.54 18.94 6.11
N GLY A 65 -1.77 18.07 5.44
CA GLY A 65 -1.55 16.67 5.86
C GLY A 65 -2.79 15.76 5.75
N ILE A 66 -4.00 16.31 5.91
CA ILE A 66 -5.27 15.58 5.99
C ILE A 66 -6.34 16.10 5.03
N THR A 67 -5.92 16.54 3.84
CA THR A 67 -6.76 16.68 2.63
C THR A 67 -7.97 17.63 2.72
N ARG A 68 -8.11 18.45 3.76
CA ARG A 68 -9.26 19.35 4.00
C ARG A 68 -9.34 20.45 2.96
N LEU A 69 -8.22 21.07 2.56
CA LEU A 69 -8.26 22.11 1.53
C LEU A 69 -8.75 21.54 0.19
N ALA A 70 -8.23 20.38 -0.21
CA ALA A 70 -8.69 19.69 -1.42
C ALA A 70 -10.18 19.29 -1.30
N SER A 71 -10.60 18.83 -0.12
CA SER A 71 -12.00 18.49 0.14
C SER A 71 -12.92 19.71 0.15
N ALA A 72 -12.44 20.87 0.59
CA ALA A 72 -13.18 22.13 0.52
C ALA A 72 -13.38 22.55 -0.94
N TRP A 73 -12.37 22.35 -1.79
CA TRP A 73 -12.55 22.50 -3.24
C TRP A 73 -13.57 21.52 -3.81
N ALA A 74 -13.62 20.28 -3.32
CA ALA A 74 -14.64 19.31 -3.75
C ALA A 74 -16.06 19.76 -3.36
N VAL A 75 -16.25 20.30 -2.16
CA VAL A 75 -17.52 20.92 -1.75
C VAL A 75 -17.85 22.12 -2.65
N GLN A 76 -16.86 22.94 -2.96
CA GLN A 76 -17.01 24.11 -3.83
C GLN A 76 -17.31 23.74 -5.29
N ALA A 77 -16.87 22.58 -5.77
CA ALA A 77 -17.19 22.11 -7.13
C ALA A 77 -18.63 21.63 -7.28
N GLY A 78 -19.28 21.29 -6.16
CA GLY A 78 -20.67 20.85 -6.15
C GLY A 78 -20.81 19.33 -6.05
N HIS A 79 -22.06 18.87 -6.00
CA HIS A 79 -22.38 17.46 -5.85
C HIS A 79 -22.06 16.71 -7.15
N GLY A 80 -21.44 15.52 -7.04
CA GLY A 80 -21.11 14.68 -8.19
C GLY A 80 -19.81 15.05 -8.92
N ALA A 81 -19.15 16.15 -8.57
CA ALA A 81 -17.90 16.55 -9.20
C ALA A 81 -16.78 15.52 -8.95
N ASP A 82 -16.15 15.05 -10.02
CA ASP A 82 -15.06 14.08 -9.92
C ASP A 82 -13.73 14.77 -9.51
N PRO A 83 -12.71 14.01 -9.05
CA PRO A 83 -11.43 14.60 -8.64
C PRO A 83 -10.73 15.44 -9.73
N ALA A 84 -10.96 15.16 -11.01
CA ALA A 84 -10.33 15.87 -12.13
C ALA A 84 -11.01 17.22 -12.38
N GLU A 85 -12.34 17.26 -12.32
CA GLU A 85 -13.15 18.47 -12.37
C GLU A 85 -12.80 19.40 -11.21
N VAL A 86 -12.71 18.86 -9.98
CA VAL A 86 -12.34 19.63 -8.79
C VAL A 86 -10.92 20.22 -8.93
N ALA A 87 -9.97 19.41 -9.39
CA ALA A 87 -8.60 19.87 -9.61
C ALA A 87 -8.52 20.95 -10.71
N GLY A 88 -9.29 20.80 -11.79
CA GLY A 88 -9.42 21.79 -12.86
C GLY A 88 -9.95 23.12 -12.32
N LEU A 89 -11.09 23.07 -11.62
CA LEU A 89 -11.72 24.22 -10.98
C LEU A 89 -10.76 24.96 -10.04
N ALA A 90 -10.12 24.24 -9.13
CA ALA A 90 -9.21 24.84 -8.15
C ALA A 90 -7.98 25.46 -8.83
N THR A 91 -7.41 24.79 -9.83
CA THR A 91 -6.23 25.29 -10.56
C THR A 91 -6.58 26.56 -11.35
N ASP A 92 -7.71 26.57 -12.05
CA ASP A 92 -8.19 27.74 -12.79
C ASP A 92 -8.53 28.91 -11.85
N ALA A 93 -9.18 28.63 -10.72
CA ALA A 93 -9.51 29.66 -9.74
C ALA A 93 -8.25 30.28 -9.10
N LEU A 94 -7.24 29.47 -8.77
CA LEU A 94 -6.02 29.93 -8.09
C LEU A 94 -5.02 30.63 -9.01
N LEU A 95 -4.86 30.08 -10.24
CA LEU A 95 -3.82 30.46 -11.19
C LEU A 95 -4.36 31.11 -12.48
N GLY A 96 -5.67 31.37 -12.55
CA GLY A 96 -6.35 31.93 -13.72
C GLY A 96 -6.39 30.95 -14.90
N ARG A 97 -7.14 31.28 -15.97
CA ARG A 97 -6.95 30.64 -17.28
C ARG A 97 -5.79 31.35 -17.98
N ALA A 98 -4.84 30.59 -18.53
CA ALA A 98 -3.60 31.12 -19.11
C ALA A 98 -3.93 32.26 -20.09
N THR A 99 -3.67 33.49 -19.69
CA THR A 99 -3.80 34.67 -20.56
C THR A 99 -2.42 35.06 -21.05
N VAL A 100 -2.30 35.24 -22.36
CA VAL A 100 -1.05 35.60 -23.03
C VAL A 100 -0.57 36.93 -22.45
N PRO A 101 0.69 37.03 -21.97
CA PRO A 101 1.22 38.28 -21.46
C PRO A 101 1.28 39.32 -22.59
N THR A 102 0.74 40.53 -22.32
CA THR A 102 1.02 41.70 -23.15
C THR A 102 2.25 42.42 -22.60
N ALA A 103 3.14 42.90 -23.47
CA ALA A 103 4.42 43.52 -23.09
C ALA A 103 4.27 44.82 -22.24
N ALA A 104 3.07 45.41 -22.20
CA ALA A 104 2.74 46.59 -21.40
C ALA A 104 1.72 46.28 -20.27
N GLY A 105 1.45 44.99 -20.02
CA GLY A 105 0.43 44.54 -19.08
C GLY A 105 0.90 44.51 -17.62
N PRO A 106 -0.04 44.42 -16.67
CA PRO A 106 0.27 44.24 -15.26
C PRO A 106 1.10 42.96 -15.03
N GLY A 107 1.96 42.98 -14.01
CA GLY A 107 2.79 41.83 -13.62
C GLY A 107 1.97 40.58 -13.29
N LEU A 108 2.58 39.41 -13.37
CA LEU A 108 1.93 38.11 -13.17
C LEU A 108 1.17 38.05 -11.84
N ALA A 109 1.80 38.48 -10.74
CA ALA A 109 1.16 38.45 -9.43
C ALA A 109 -0.15 39.28 -9.40
N GLN A 110 -0.17 40.43 -10.08
CA GLN A 110 -1.34 41.30 -10.18
C GLN A 110 -2.43 40.66 -11.06
N ARG A 111 -2.06 40.05 -12.19
CA ARG A 111 -3.00 39.31 -13.05
C ARG A 111 -3.67 38.16 -12.30
N LEU A 112 -2.89 37.35 -11.59
CA LEU A 112 -3.41 36.25 -10.78
C LEU A 112 -4.30 36.75 -9.64
N SER A 113 -3.93 37.84 -8.99
CA SER A 113 -4.74 38.46 -7.95
C SER A 113 -6.10 38.96 -8.48
N ALA A 114 -6.10 39.58 -9.66
CA ALA A 114 -7.32 40.03 -10.33
C ALA A 114 -8.24 38.85 -10.68
N GLY A 115 -7.69 37.77 -11.26
CA GLY A 115 -8.45 36.55 -11.55
C GLY A 115 -9.08 35.94 -10.29
N ARG A 116 -8.31 35.81 -9.20
CA ARG A 116 -8.85 35.34 -7.90
C ARG A 116 -9.91 36.27 -7.32
N ALA A 117 -9.79 37.59 -7.52
CA ALA A 117 -10.76 38.56 -7.04
C ALA A 117 -12.08 38.45 -7.82
N GLN A 118 -11.99 38.30 -9.15
CA GLN A 118 -13.15 38.05 -10.01
C GLN A 118 -13.86 36.76 -9.60
N TRP A 119 -13.13 35.64 -9.46
CA TRP A 119 -13.70 34.37 -9.01
C TRP A 119 -14.43 34.50 -7.66
N ARG A 120 -13.83 35.23 -6.70
CA ARG A 120 -14.48 35.50 -5.40
C ARG A 120 -15.75 36.35 -5.53
N GLN A 121 -15.83 37.25 -6.50
CA GLN A 121 -17.03 38.06 -6.75
C GLN A 121 -18.13 37.20 -7.38
N GLU A 122 -17.79 36.35 -8.34
CA GLU A 122 -18.71 35.39 -8.95
C GLU A 122 -19.32 34.46 -7.89
N LEU A 123 -18.50 33.89 -7.00
CA LEU A 123 -18.99 33.07 -5.88
C LEU A 123 -19.88 33.84 -4.89
N ARG A 124 -19.60 35.11 -4.63
CA ARG A 124 -20.46 35.95 -3.76
C ARG A 124 -21.80 36.22 -4.42
N ALA A 125 -21.80 36.54 -5.72
CA ALA A 125 -23.04 36.75 -6.47
C ALA A 125 -23.90 35.47 -6.52
N GLU A 126 -23.27 34.31 -6.72
CA GLU A 126 -23.92 33.01 -6.66
C GLU A 126 -24.53 32.74 -5.27
N PHE A 127 -23.77 32.98 -4.19
CA PHE A 127 -24.28 32.87 -2.82
C PHE A 127 -25.47 33.79 -2.55
N ASP A 128 -25.36 35.07 -2.90
CA ASP A 128 -26.42 36.07 -2.71
C ASP A 128 -27.68 35.71 -3.51
N GLN A 129 -27.53 35.10 -4.69
CA GLN A 129 -28.65 34.61 -5.49
C GLN A 129 -29.36 33.43 -4.80
N GLU A 130 -28.60 32.45 -4.33
CA GLU A 130 -29.12 31.24 -3.66
C GLU A 130 -29.76 31.53 -2.29
N MET A 131 -29.42 32.68 -1.68
CA MET A 131 -30.01 33.15 -0.42
C MET A 131 -31.33 33.92 -0.60
N LYS A 132 -31.76 34.25 -1.83
CA LYS A 132 -33.01 35.01 -2.08
C LYS A 132 -34.29 34.17 -1.94
N GLY A 133 -34.18 32.85 -1.91
CA GLY A 133 -35.32 31.93 -1.76
C GLY A 133 -35.92 31.95 -0.35
N ALA A 134 -37.06 31.26 -0.17
CA ALA A 134 -37.69 31.08 1.14
C ALA A 134 -36.82 30.29 2.14
N ALA A 135 -35.90 29.47 1.62
CA ALA A 135 -34.83 28.82 2.35
C ALA A 135 -33.53 28.91 1.52
N PRO A 136 -32.35 28.92 2.16
CA PRO A 136 -31.07 28.86 1.44
C PRO A 136 -30.99 27.62 0.54
N GLY A 137 -30.60 27.82 -0.73
CA GLY A 137 -30.34 26.71 -1.64
C GLY A 137 -29.12 25.87 -1.22
N LEU A 138 -29.03 24.65 -1.75
CA LEU A 138 -27.92 23.72 -1.47
C LEU A 138 -26.56 24.38 -1.77
N ARG A 139 -26.50 25.20 -2.81
CA ARG A 139 -25.29 25.88 -3.24
C ARG A 139 -24.85 26.98 -2.27
N ALA A 140 -25.80 27.71 -1.67
CA ALA A 140 -25.48 28.64 -0.59
C ALA A 140 -24.80 27.92 0.59
N ALA A 141 -25.30 26.73 0.97
CA ALA A 141 -24.68 25.92 2.02
C ALA A 141 -23.28 25.46 1.64
N GLN A 142 -23.08 24.93 0.42
CA GLN A 142 -21.74 24.55 -0.07
C GLN A 142 -20.76 25.72 0.03
N ILE A 143 -21.11 26.88 -0.54
CA ILE A 143 -20.26 28.08 -0.50
C ILE A 143 -20.00 28.49 0.94
N ALA A 144 -21.02 28.62 1.79
CA ALA A 144 -20.84 29.04 3.18
C ALA A 144 -19.87 28.15 3.97
N GLN A 145 -19.92 26.84 3.73
CA GLN A 145 -19.13 25.85 4.47
C GLN A 145 -17.67 25.71 3.98
N SER A 146 -17.36 26.14 2.76
CA SER A 146 -16.01 26.04 2.17
C SER A 146 -15.33 27.37 1.82
N TYR A 147 -16.05 28.51 1.84
CA TYR A 147 -15.51 29.79 1.38
C TYR A 147 -14.43 30.37 2.30
N VAL A 148 -14.54 30.15 3.61
CA VAL A 148 -13.56 30.60 4.60
C VAL A 148 -12.94 29.38 5.26
N VAL A 149 -11.63 29.26 5.13
CA VAL A 149 -10.86 28.20 5.77
C VAL A 149 -9.91 28.84 6.79
N PRO A 150 -9.98 28.46 8.08
CA PRO A 150 -9.09 29.01 9.07
C PRO A 150 -7.66 28.52 8.82
N ALA A 151 -6.66 29.38 9.02
CA ALA A 151 -5.28 29.08 8.72
C ALA A 151 -4.33 29.65 9.80
N GLN A 152 -3.33 28.85 10.17
CA GLN A 152 -2.16 29.28 10.93
C GLN A 152 -1.01 29.51 9.94
N ILE A 153 -0.46 30.71 9.96
CA ILE A 153 0.62 31.11 9.05
C ILE A 153 1.95 31.07 9.83
N ALA A 154 2.80 30.10 9.52
CA ALA A 154 4.15 30.03 10.03
C ALA A 154 5.06 30.98 9.22
N ILE A 155 5.50 32.07 9.84
CA ILE A 155 6.28 33.14 9.18
C ILE A 155 7.80 33.05 9.43
N GLY A 156 8.23 32.17 10.32
CA GLY A 156 9.64 32.00 10.66
C GLY A 156 9.85 30.80 11.57
N VAL A 157 11.12 30.46 11.79
CA VAL A 157 11.54 29.43 12.72
C VAL A 157 12.74 29.95 13.50
N GLU A 158 12.76 29.71 14.80
CA GLU A 158 13.92 29.98 15.66
C GLU A 158 14.58 28.64 16.00
N SER A 159 15.83 28.48 15.60
CA SER A 159 16.61 27.30 15.94
C SER A 159 17.06 27.38 17.40
N HIS A 160 16.99 26.25 18.11
CA HIS A 160 17.63 26.15 19.42
C HIS A 160 19.16 26.22 19.25
N HIS A 161 19.85 26.88 20.19
CA HIS A 161 21.31 27.01 20.19
C HIS A 161 22.00 25.64 20.08
N GLY A 162 23.02 25.55 19.22
CA GLY A 162 23.84 24.34 19.03
C GLY A 162 23.36 23.36 17.95
N ARG A 163 22.31 23.67 17.19
CA ARG A 163 21.83 22.77 16.11
C ARG A 163 22.58 22.95 14.79
N VAL A 164 22.86 21.81 14.13
CA VAL A 164 23.66 21.70 12.88
C VAL A 164 22.79 21.45 11.63
N LEU A 165 21.46 21.58 11.72
CA LEU A 165 20.61 21.46 10.53
C LEU A 165 20.74 22.70 9.64
N SER A 166 20.66 22.50 8.32
CA SER A 166 20.56 23.62 7.38
C SER A 166 19.28 24.44 7.67
N ALA A 167 19.30 25.74 7.36
CA ALA A 167 18.14 26.61 7.63
C ALA A 167 16.84 26.12 6.94
N GLU A 168 16.98 25.51 5.76
CA GLU A 168 15.87 24.91 5.01
C GLU A 168 15.28 23.70 5.75
N ASP A 169 16.14 22.85 6.31
CA ASP A 169 15.72 21.65 7.04
C ASP A 169 15.09 21.98 8.38
N VAL A 170 15.54 23.05 9.05
CA VAL A 170 14.95 23.49 10.32
C VAL A 170 13.49 23.88 10.14
N PHE A 171 13.17 24.61 9.07
CA PHE A 171 11.79 25.01 8.79
C PHE A 171 10.93 23.82 8.40
N ASP A 172 11.39 22.97 7.46
CA ASP A 172 10.64 21.78 7.05
C ASP A 172 10.42 20.81 8.23
N ASP A 173 11.42 20.63 9.10
CA ASP A 173 11.30 19.84 10.33
C ASP A 173 10.24 20.40 11.29
N ALA A 174 10.23 21.71 11.51
CA ALA A 174 9.22 22.35 12.36
C ALA A 174 7.81 22.13 11.79
N ILE A 175 7.60 22.37 10.50
CA ILE A 175 6.31 22.16 9.84
C ILE A 175 5.88 20.68 9.90
N ARG A 176 6.79 19.74 9.61
CA ARG A 176 6.50 18.30 9.71
C ARG A 176 6.20 17.87 11.13
N SER A 177 6.84 18.44 12.14
CA SER A 177 6.54 18.15 13.53
C SER A 177 5.14 18.62 13.93
N VAL A 178 4.68 19.78 13.44
CA VAL A 178 3.30 20.24 13.64
C VAL A 178 2.31 19.34 12.87
N LEU A 179 2.66 18.88 11.67
CA LEU A 179 1.82 17.92 10.93
C LEU A 179 1.72 16.57 11.64
N ALA A 180 2.82 16.08 12.19
CA ALA A 180 2.85 14.80 12.89
C ALA A 180 1.86 14.81 14.08
N SER A 181 1.75 15.91 14.83
CA SER A 181 0.77 15.99 15.93
C SER A 181 -0.68 15.90 15.43
N VAL A 182 -1.00 16.50 14.29
CA VAL A 182 -2.32 16.38 13.65
C VAL A 182 -2.66 14.92 13.30
N HIS A 183 -1.68 14.16 12.83
CA HIS A 183 -1.87 12.76 12.43
C HIS A 183 -1.85 11.77 13.59
N VAL A 184 -1.32 12.17 14.76
CA VAL A 184 -1.52 11.43 16.01
C VAL A 184 -2.96 11.60 16.51
N GLU A 185 -3.52 12.81 16.43
CA GLU A 185 -4.83 13.12 17.01
C GLU A 185 -6.05 12.72 16.14
N PHE A 186 -5.91 12.72 14.81
CA PHE A 186 -7.08 12.67 13.91
C PHE A 186 -7.12 11.46 13.00
N LYS A 187 -6.15 11.35 12.09
CA LYS A 187 -6.05 10.22 11.17
C LYS A 187 -4.60 9.83 11.06
N GLN A 188 -4.30 8.59 11.42
CA GLN A 188 -2.96 8.04 11.26
C GLN A 188 -2.51 8.18 9.80
N TRP A 189 -1.23 8.51 9.62
CA TRP A 189 -0.62 8.42 8.31
C TRP A 189 -0.78 7.03 7.72
N ASP A 190 -0.75 6.94 6.40
CA ASP A 190 -0.49 5.65 5.79
C ASP A 190 0.89 5.14 6.25
N ALA A 191 1.03 3.82 6.33
CA ALA A 191 2.22 3.20 6.87
C ALA A 191 3.51 3.65 6.16
N ALA A 192 3.46 3.93 4.85
CA ALA A 192 4.64 4.36 4.12
C ALA A 192 5.04 5.80 4.46
N ALA A 193 4.09 6.73 4.56
CA ALA A 193 4.36 8.09 5.03
C ALA A 193 4.90 8.11 6.46
N GLN A 194 4.32 7.31 7.36
CA GLN A 194 4.83 7.14 8.72
C GLN A 194 6.26 6.61 8.73
N ASN A 195 6.55 5.61 7.90
CA ASN A 195 7.87 5.02 7.80
C ASN A 195 8.92 6.01 7.25
N VAL A 196 8.58 6.82 6.23
CA VAL A 196 9.45 7.92 5.74
C VAL A 196 9.74 8.92 6.86
N GLU A 197 8.71 9.36 7.61
CA GLU A 197 8.93 10.33 8.67
C GLU A 197 9.82 9.77 9.77
N VAL A 198 9.59 8.51 10.20
CA VAL A 198 10.38 7.90 11.28
C VAL A 198 11.86 7.87 10.94
N ILE A 199 12.24 7.40 9.75
CA ILE A 199 13.65 7.26 9.39
C ILE A 199 14.31 8.61 9.05
N THR A 200 13.59 9.53 8.40
CA THR A 200 14.14 10.87 8.10
C THR A 200 14.33 11.70 9.37
N ARG A 201 13.40 11.58 10.33
CA ARG A 201 13.54 12.17 11.66
C ARG A 201 14.64 11.52 12.49
N ALA A 202 14.81 10.20 12.40
CA ALA A 202 15.93 9.49 13.03
C ALA A 202 17.27 10.01 12.50
N LEU A 203 17.42 10.12 11.18
CA LEU A 203 18.62 10.65 10.54
C LEU A 203 18.90 12.11 10.94
N LYS A 204 17.86 12.96 10.98
CA LYS A 204 17.98 14.34 11.48
C LYS A 204 18.48 14.41 12.92
N ARG A 205 17.97 13.54 13.82
CA ARG A 205 18.41 13.50 15.22
C ARG A 205 19.89 13.13 15.33
N ILE A 206 20.37 12.20 14.51
CA ILE A 206 21.78 11.81 14.46
C ILE A 206 22.65 12.99 13.96
N ILE A 207 22.24 13.65 12.87
CA ILE A 207 22.91 14.85 12.36
C ILE A 207 23.00 15.93 13.45
N GLN A 208 21.91 16.14 14.19
CA GLN A 208 21.85 17.13 15.27
C GLN A 208 22.72 16.81 16.48
N GLN A 209 23.05 15.54 16.72
CA GLN A 209 23.96 15.14 17.80
C GLN A 209 25.39 15.60 17.55
N GLY A 210 25.75 15.89 16.28
CA GLY A 210 27.09 16.37 15.93
C GLY A 210 28.20 15.38 16.31
N ASP A 211 27.89 14.09 16.29
CA ASP A 211 28.84 13.04 16.66
C ASP A 211 30.04 13.06 15.71
N PRO A 212 31.27 13.26 16.21
CA PRO A 212 32.46 13.43 15.38
C PRO A 212 32.84 12.17 14.59
N ARG A 213 32.24 11.02 14.89
CA ARG A 213 32.40 9.79 14.09
C ARG A 213 31.86 9.94 12.67
N TRP A 214 30.95 10.89 12.44
CA TRP A 214 30.29 11.08 11.16
C TRP A 214 30.61 12.44 10.56
N ASN A 215 30.88 12.45 9.25
CA ASN A 215 30.92 13.70 8.51
C ASN A 215 29.49 14.25 8.39
N THR A 216 29.25 15.41 9.01
CA THR A 216 27.93 16.03 9.02
C THR A 216 27.46 16.41 7.60
N ALA A 217 28.36 16.83 6.72
CA ALA A 217 28.01 17.18 5.34
C ALA A 217 27.56 15.94 4.55
N GLU A 218 28.24 14.81 4.74
CA GLU A 218 27.85 13.53 4.11
C GLU A 218 26.48 13.06 4.60
N LEU A 219 26.22 13.09 5.91
CA LEU A 219 24.90 12.73 6.45
C LEU A 219 23.79 13.67 5.95
N GLN A 220 24.06 14.97 5.83
CA GLN A 220 23.12 15.93 5.24
C GLN A 220 22.85 15.64 3.75
N ALA A 221 23.84 15.17 3.02
CA ALA A 221 23.67 14.77 1.62
C ALA A 221 22.87 13.46 1.50
N VAL A 222 23.15 12.47 2.34
CA VAL A 222 22.34 11.24 2.46
C VAL A 222 20.89 11.58 2.79
N TYR A 223 20.67 12.47 3.76
CA TYR A 223 19.33 12.98 4.08
C TYR A 223 18.69 13.67 2.87
N GLY A 224 19.42 14.54 2.18
CA GLY A 224 18.96 15.25 0.98
C GLY A 224 18.53 14.32 -0.14
N LEU A 225 19.28 13.25 -0.39
CA LEU A 225 18.92 12.19 -1.33
C LEU A 225 17.68 11.43 -0.85
N ALA A 226 17.61 11.07 0.43
CA ALA A 226 16.51 10.30 1.01
C ALA A 226 15.16 11.01 0.88
N VAL A 227 15.12 12.33 1.09
CA VAL A 227 13.90 13.15 0.96
C VAL A 227 13.65 13.68 -0.46
N GLY A 228 14.56 13.41 -1.41
CA GLY A 228 14.44 13.88 -2.80
C GLY A 228 14.75 15.36 -2.99
N ARG A 229 15.41 16.00 -2.03
CA ARG A 229 15.91 17.39 -2.15
C ARG A 229 17.07 17.48 -3.14
N ILE A 230 17.93 16.46 -3.15
CA ILE A 230 19.02 16.35 -4.12
C ILE A 230 18.49 15.53 -5.32
N PRO A 231 18.49 16.10 -6.54
CA PRO A 231 18.12 15.38 -7.75
C PRO A 231 19.00 14.15 -7.99
N VAL A 232 18.42 13.13 -8.61
CA VAL A 232 19.14 11.89 -8.96
C VAL A 232 20.35 12.15 -9.86
N ALA A 233 20.24 13.11 -10.77
CA ALA A 233 21.31 13.51 -11.69
C ALA A 233 22.54 14.10 -10.97
N ASP A 234 22.36 14.64 -9.76
CA ASP A 234 23.43 15.26 -8.97
C ASP A 234 24.12 14.26 -8.03
N LEU A 235 23.71 12.99 -8.03
CA LEU A 235 24.37 11.91 -7.27
C LEU A 235 25.90 11.84 -7.47
N PRO A 236 26.46 11.99 -8.70
CA PRO A 236 27.90 11.95 -8.91
C PRO A 236 28.65 13.07 -8.15
N GLN A 237 28.00 14.22 -7.93
CA GLN A 237 28.60 15.35 -7.20
C GLN A 237 28.61 15.11 -5.69
N VAL A 238 27.65 14.34 -5.17
CA VAL A 238 27.52 14.03 -3.74
C VAL A 238 28.55 13.01 -3.28
N PHE A 239 28.75 11.96 -4.07
CA PHE A 239 29.65 10.85 -3.73
C PHE A 239 30.90 10.81 -4.61
N GLY A 240 31.27 11.95 -5.21
CA GLY A 240 32.30 12.08 -6.24
C GLY A 240 33.68 11.58 -5.80
N GLY A 241 33.92 10.29 -6.00
CA GLY A 241 35.22 9.65 -6.11
C GLY A 241 35.58 9.38 -7.58
N ASP A 242 36.71 8.72 -7.81
CA ASP A 242 37.12 8.23 -9.13
C ASP A 242 37.13 6.69 -9.13
N PRO A 243 36.21 6.01 -9.84
CA PRO A 243 35.17 6.57 -10.71
C PRO A 243 33.95 7.12 -9.95
N ALA A 244 33.31 8.14 -10.52
CA ALA A 244 32.08 8.70 -9.96
C ALA A 244 30.86 7.81 -10.28
N PRO A 245 29.85 7.73 -9.39
CA PRO A 245 28.65 6.94 -9.68
C PRO A 245 27.80 7.56 -10.78
N PRO A 246 27.14 6.76 -11.64
CA PRO A 246 26.17 7.27 -12.58
C PRO A 246 24.99 7.93 -11.87
N GLY A 247 24.49 9.05 -12.42
CA GLY A 247 23.34 9.81 -11.91
C GLY A 247 22.00 9.14 -12.20
N THR A 248 21.84 7.85 -11.87
CA THR A 248 20.61 7.07 -12.15
C THR A 248 19.85 6.75 -10.86
N ALA A 249 18.55 6.49 -11.02
CA ALA A 249 17.68 6.19 -9.88
C ALA A 249 18.12 4.91 -9.15
N LEU A 250 18.63 3.92 -9.89
CA LEU A 250 19.15 2.69 -9.30
C LEU A 250 20.40 2.97 -8.47
N TRP A 251 21.36 3.75 -8.99
CA TRP A 251 22.55 4.14 -8.23
C TRP A 251 22.20 4.97 -6.99
N ARG A 252 21.20 5.85 -7.04
CA ARG A 252 20.69 6.51 -5.83
C ARG A 252 20.26 5.50 -4.76
N ALA A 253 19.57 4.43 -5.16
CA ALA A 253 19.16 3.39 -4.22
C ALA A 253 20.35 2.61 -3.65
N VAL A 254 21.33 2.26 -4.48
CA VAL A 254 22.57 1.57 -4.07
C VAL A 254 23.30 2.37 -2.99
N TYR A 255 23.51 3.67 -3.22
CA TYR A 255 24.20 4.54 -2.29
C TYR A 255 23.41 4.81 -1.01
N LEU A 256 22.09 4.98 -1.10
CA LEU A 256 21.25 5.13 0.10
C LEU A 256 21.26 3.88 0.97
N VAL A 257 21.20 2.69 0.37
CA VAL A 257 21.32 1.43 1.12
C VAL A 257 22.70 1.37 1.76
N SER A 258 23.80 1.53 1.00
CA SER A 258 25.16 1.47 1.54
C SER A 258 25.37 2.45 2.71
N ALA A 259 24.94 3.70 2.56
CA ALA A 259 25.11 4.71 3.59
C ALA A 259 24.29 4.37 4.85
N LEU A 260 23.01 4.03 4.69
CA LEU A 260 22.09 3.80 5.82
C LEU A 260 22.29 2.44 6.51
N THR A 261 23.07 1.54 5.91
CA THR A 261 23.38 0.21 6.46
C THR A 261 24.82 0.08 6.96
N GLN A 262 25.59 1.18 7.07
CA GLN A 262 26.88 1.14 7.76
C GLN A 262 26.66 0.72 9.23
N PRO A 263 27.40 -0.28 9.77
CA PRO A 263 27.05 -0.95 11.02
C PRO A 263 26.75 -0.01 12.21
N ASP A 264 27.65 0.95 12.46
CA ASP A 264 27.49 1.89 13.57
C ASP A 264 26.32 2.86 13.34
N LEU A 265 26.13 3.33 12.10
CA LEU A 265 25.02 4.24 11.76
C LEU A 265 23.68 3.49 11.81
N LEU A 266 23.66 2.24 11.37
CA LEU A 266 22.49 1.39 11.33
C LEU A 266 21.93 1.14 12.73
N GLU A 267 22.78 0.79 13.71
CA GLU A 267 22.33 0.62 15.09
C GLU A 267 21.83 1.93 15.68
N LEU A 268 22.52 3.06 15.44
CA LEU A 268 22.05 4.38 15.87
C LEU A 268 20.70 4.75 15.26
N LEU A 269 20.50 4.50 13.95
CA LEU A 269 19.25 4.74 13.26
C LEU A 269 18.13 3.87 13.81
N LYS A 270 18.40 2.59 14.09
CA LYS A 270 17.45 1.66 14.71
C LYS A 270 17.04 2.13 16.11
N ASP A 271 17.97 2.63 16.91
CA ASP A 271 17.71 3.15 18.25
C ASP A 271 16.88 4.44 18.21
N GLN A 272 17.23 5.38 17.33
CA GLN A 272 16.43 6.60 17.13
C GLN A 272 15.04 6.29 16.58
N ALA A 273 14.92 5.39 15.61
CA ALA A 273 13.63 4.97 15.06
C ALA A 273 12.77 4.26 16.10
N LYS A 274 13.37 3.44 16.98
CA LYS A 274 12.70 2.84 18.15
C LYS A 274 12.17 3.92 19.08
N ALA A 275 13.02 4.89 19.44
CA ALA A 275 12.63 6.00 20.33
C ALA A 275 11.48 6.84 19.74
N ILE A 276 11.43 7.01 18.41
CA ILE A 276 10.35 7.73 17.72
C ILE A 276 9.07 6.89 17.68
N LYS A 277 9.14 5.58 17.40
CA LYS A 277 7.96 4.69 17.34
C LYS A 277 7.41 4.30 18.73
N GLY A 278 8.15 4.55 19.82
CA GLY A 278 7.72 4.22 21.17
C GLY A 278 7.54 2.71 21.43
N GLY A 279 8.28 1.85 20.71
CA GLY A 279 8.03 0.41 20.65
C GLY A 279 9.22 -0.50 21.00
N LYS A 280 9.05 -1.80 20.74
CA LYS A 280 10.06 -2.86 20.91
C LYS A 280 11.29 -2.64 20.00
N ARG A 281 12.38 -3.38 20.26
CA ARG A 281 13.64 -3.33 19.50
C ARG A 281 13.37 -3.39 17.98
N MET A 282 13.93 -2.45 17.23
CA MET A 282 13.79 -2.40 15.77
C MET A 282 14.50 -3.60 15.14
N SER A 283 13.74 -4.49 14.50
CA SER A 283 14.29 -5.62 13.76
C SER A 283 14.77 -5.19 12.37
N MET A 284 15.57 -6.03 11.69
CA MET A 284 16.00 -5.74 10.32
C MET A 284 14.81 -5.68 9.34
N LYS A 285 13.78 -6.51 9.56
CA LYS A 285 12.53 -6.45 8.80
C LYS A 285 11.82 -5.11 8.99
N GLY A 286 11.73 -4.64 10.23
CA GLY A 286 11.18 -3.32 10.56
C GLY A 286 12.01 -2.18 9.95
N PHE A 287 13.33 -2.29 9.94
CA PHE A 287 14.21 -1.32 9.28
C PHE A 287 14.05 -1.33 7.75
N GLY A 288 13.94 -2.50 7.13
CA GLY A 288 13.63 -2.63 5.71
C GLY A 288 12.30 -1.96 5.33
N GLU A 289 11.29 -2.08 6.19
CA GLU A 289 10.01 -1.37 6.04
C GLU A 289 10.15 0.16 6.03
N LEU A 290 11.12 0.70 6.77
CA LEU A 290 11.47 2.11 6.76
C LEU A 290 12.15 2.55 5.47
N LEU A 291 13.03 1.71 4.91
CA LEU A 291 13.80 2.03 3.71
C LEU A 291 12.97 2.01 2.43
N GLY A 292 12.05 1.05 2.28
CA GLY A 292 11.31 0.83 1.04
C GLY A 292 10.72 2.10 0.40
N PRO A 293 9.97 2.93 1.15
CA PRO A 293 9.45 4.21 0.66
C PRO A 293 10.51 5.25 0.25
N ILE A 294 11.68 5.25 0.87
CA ILE A 294 12.77 6.18 0.48
C ILE A 294 13.46 5.70 -0.79
N ILE A 295 13.62 4.38 -0.92
CA ILE A 295 14.22 3.76 -2.09
C ILE A 295 13.33 3.95 -3.31
N ASP A 296 12.01 3.71 -3.19
CA ASP A 296 11.08 3.79 -4.32
C ASP A 296 10.78 5.22 -4.83
N LEU A 297 11.22 6.25 -4.10
CA LEU A 297 10.88 7.65 -4.38
C LEU A 297 11.01 8.05 -5.86
N PRO A 298 12.09 7.71 -6.59
CA PRO A 298 12.27 8.19 -7.97
C PRO A 298 11.34 7.55 -9.01
N TRP A 299 10.82 6.35 -8.74
CA TRP A 299 9.99 5.59 -9.71
C TRP A 299 8.58 5.29 -9.20
N ARG A 300 8.23 5.72 -7.98
CA ARG A 300 6.93 5.45 -7.34
C ARG A 300 5.74 5.85 -8.22
N ALA A 301 5.84 6.97 -8.93
CA ALA A 301 4.77 7.45 -9.80
C ALA A 301 4.54 6.51 -10.99
N GLN A 302 5.60 6.10 -11.67
CA GLN A 302 5.52 5.25 -12.86
C GLN A 302 5.25 3.77 -12.50
N LYS A 303 5.76 3.31 -11.36
CA LYS A 303 5.58 1.93 -10.87
C LYS A 303 4.47 1.79 -9.83
N LYS A 304 3.46 2.66 -9.86
CA LYS A 304 2.36 2.69 -8.86
C LYS A 304 1.66 1.33 -8.71
N LEU A 305 1.49 0.58 -9.80
CA LEU A 305 0.81 -0.73 -9.82
C LEU A 305 1.50 -1.82 -8.99
N VAL A 306 2.82 -1.71 -8.79
CA VAL A 306 3.63 -2.73 -8.10
C VAL A 306 4.27 -2.24 -6.81
N THR A 307 4.11 -0.94 -6.49
CA THR A 307 4.73 -0.28 -5.32
C THR A 307 4.36 -0.98 -4.00
N LYS A 308 3.10 -1.44 -3.85
CA LYS A 308 2.67 -2.16 -2.64
C LYS A 308 3.42 -3.48 -2.46
N GLN A 309 3.60 -4.24 -3.54
CA GLN A 309 4.32 -5.51 -3.54
C GLN A 309 5.82 -5.29 -3.29
N ALA A 310 6.41 -4.27 -3.90
CA ALA A 310 7.79 -3.88 -3.66
C ALA A 310 8.03 -3.52 -2.18
N ARG A 311 7.17 -2.69 -1.57
CA ARG A 311 7.26 -2.36 -0.13
C ARG A 311 7.05 -3.57 0.78
N ASN A 312 6.19 -4.51 0.40
CA ASN A 312 6.03 -5.77 1.13
C ASN A 312 7.29 -6.64 1.07
N ALA A 313 8.02 -6.61 -0.05
CA ALA A 313 9.31 -7.29 -0.17
C ALA A 313 10.38 -6.65 0.74
N TRP A 314 10.38 -5.32 0.85
CA TRP A 314 11.20 -4.57 1.82
C TRP A 314 10.88 -4.92 3.28
N ASN A 315 9.59 -5.04 3.64
CA ASN A 315 9.17 -5.54 4.96
C ASN A 315 9.59 -7.01 5.20
N ASN A 316 9.84 -7.77 4.14
CA ASN A 316 10.42 -9.12 4.21
C ASN A 316 11.97 -9.11 4.17
N GLY A 317 12.58 -7.98 4.55
CA GLY A 317 14.02 -7.77 4.64
C GLY A 317 14.62 -7.08 3.42
N GLY A 318 13.92 -7.03 2.28
CA GLY A 318 14.42 -6.38 1.06
C GLY A 318 15.80 -6.89 0.68
N VAL A 319 16.72 -5.97 0.39
CA VAL A 319 18.13 -6.29 0.07
C VAL A 319 19.03 -6.45 1.31
N LEU A 320 18.48 -6.39 2.53
CA LEU A 320 19.23 -6.35 3.78
C LEU A 320 19.67 -7.75 4.24
N SER A 321 20.54 -8.40 3.47
CA SER A 321 21.22 -9.63 3.89
C SER A 321 22.29 -9.32 4.95
N ASN A 322 22.80 -10.36 5.62
CA ASN A 322 23.87 -10.21 6.61
C ASN A 322 25.12 -9.54 6.01
N ASP A 323 25.42 -9.82 4.74
CA ASP A 323 26.55 -9.22 4.04
C ASP A 323 26.35 -7.71 3.81
N VAL A 324 25.14 -7.27 3.48
CA VAL A 324 24.84 -5.86 3.18
C VAL A 324 24.86 -4.99 4.44
N VAL A 325 24.49 -5.55 5.60
CA VAL A 325 24.48 -4.82 6.88
C VAL A 325 25.82 -4.86 7.62
N SER A 326 26.82 -5.55 7.08
CA SER A 326 28.16 -5.68 7.68
C SER A 326 29.14 -4.58 7.26
N GLY A 327 28.68 -3.57 6.53
CA GLY A 327 29.51 -2.50 5.98
C GLY A 327 30.15 -2.88 4.65
N TRP A 328 30.07 -1.96 3.69
CA TRP A 328 30.58 -2.11 2.33
C TRP A 328 30.60 -0.77 1.61
N THR A 329 31.37 -0.71 0.53
CA THR A 329 31.47 0.47 -0.34
C THR A 329 30.95 0.12 -1.74
N PRO A 330 30.06 0.93 -2.34
CA PRO A 330 29.61 0.68 -3.71
C PRO A 330 30.78 0.75 -4.69
N VAL A 331 30.80 -0.12 -5.70
CA VAL A 331 31.78 -0.11 -6.80
C VAL A 331 31.12 0.48 -8.04
N PRO A 332 31.31 1.78 -8.35
CA PRO A 332 30.63 2.45 -9.46
C PRO A 332 30.93 1.80 -10.81
N THR A 333 29.90 1.63 -11.63
CA THR A 333 30.03 1.11 -13.00
C THR A 333 28.83 1.53 -13.85
N ASP A 334 29.06 1.64 -15.17
CA ASP A 334 28.00 1.79 -16.17
C ASP A 334 27.45 0.43 -16.64
N ASP A 335 28.19 -0.65 -16.40
CA ASP A 335 27.81 -2.01 -16.77
C ASP A 335 28.07 -2.96 -15.60
N PHE A 336 26.99 -3.42 -14.96
CA PHE A 336 27.07 -4.30 -13.80
C PHE A 336 27.71 -5.67 -14.13
N THR A 337 27.78 -6.11 -15.39
CA THR A 337 28.43 -7.38 -15.74
C THR A 337 29.95 -7.34 -15.50
N THR A 338 30.54 -6.15 -15.51
CA THR A 338 31.97 -5.93 -15.18
C THR A 338 32.32 -6.31 -13.73
N LEU A 339 31.34 -6.36 -12.83
CA LEU A 339 31.53 -6.70 -11.42
C LEU A 339 31.51 -8.21 -11.15
N ILE A 340 31.13 -9.04 -12.13
CA ILE A 340 30.98 -10.50 -11.94
C ILE A 340 32.33 -11.16 -11.67
N GLU A 341 33.34 -10.87 -12.48
CA GLU A 341 34.66 -11.48 -12.31
C GLU A 341 35.30 -11.09 -10.96
N PRO A 342 35.35 -9.81 -10.53
CA PRO A 342 35.76 -9.44 -9.18
C PRO A 342 34.96 -10.15 -8.09
N ALA A 343 33.63 -10.18 -8.23
CA ALA A 343 32.73 -10.83 -7.26
C ALA A 343 33.05 -12.31 -7.06
N MET A 344 33.27 -13.06 -8.15
CA MET A 344 33.65 -14.48 -8.11
C MET A 344 35.05 -14.69 -7.53
N LYS A 345 35.97 -13.73 -7.75
CA LYS A 345 37.32 -13.75 -7.17
C LYS A 345 37.38 -13.40 -5.68
N GLY A 346 36.25 -13.01 -5.08
CA GLY A 346 36.16 -12.76 -3.65
C GLY A 346 36.02 -11.30 -3.26
N ASP A 347 35.91 -10.38 -4.23
CA ASP A 347 35.65 -8.96 -3.95
C ASP A 347 34.27 -8.82 -3.31
N TYR A 348 34.27 -8.44 -2.03
CA TYR A 348 33.06 -8.32 -1.24
C TYR A 348 32.21 -7.11 -1.63
N ASP A 349 32.83 -6.01 -2.06
CA ASP A 349 32.15 -4.77 -2.43
C ASP A 349 31.49 -4.91 -3.80
N ALA A 350 32.14 -5.58 -4.75
CA ALA A 350 31.53 -5.95 -6.03
C ALA A 350 30.29 -6.84 -5.83
N ARG A 351 30.37 -7.86 -4.96
CA ARG A 351 29.23 -8.74 -4.64
C ARG A 351 28.06 -7.98 -4.02
N ARG A 352 28.33 -7.09 -3.07
CA ARG A 352 27.28 -6.33 -2.37
C ARG A 352 26.67 -5.25 -3.27
N THR A 353 27.47 -4.67 -4.15
CA THR A 353 26.99 -3.78 -5.22
C THR A 353 25.99 -4.52 -6.12
N LEU A 354 26.33 -5.74 -6.59
CA LEU A 354 25.42 -6.58 -7.36
C LEU A 354 24.17 -6.99 -6.57
N ALA A 355 24.33 -7.41 -5.32
CA ALA A 355 23.24 -7.82 -4.45
C ALA A 355 22.21 -6.69 -4.26
N VAL A 356 22.68 -5.47 -4.03
CA VAL A 356 21.83 -4.31 -3.81
C VAL A 356 21.25 -3.80 -5.13
N ALA A 357 22.04 -3.59 -6.18
CA ALA A 357 21.55 -3.08 -7.46
C ALA A 357 20.56 -4.06 -8.12
N GLY A 358 20.96 -5.33 -8.29
CA GLY A 358 20.11 -6.37 -8.85
C GLY A 358 18.90 -6.66 -7.97
N GLY A 359 19.08 -6.72 -6.65
CA GLY A 359 17.99 -6.93 -5.70
C GLY A 359 16.94 -5.82 -5.72
N VAL A 360 17.37 -4.54 -5.76
CA VAL A 360 16.46 -3.39 -5.90
C VAL A 360 15.70 -3.47 -7.22
N ALA A 361 16.37 -3.77 -8.33
CA ALA A 361 15.73 -3.91 -9.64
C ALA A 361 14.64 -4.99 -9.62
N LEU A 362 14.97 -6.20 -9.14
CA LEU A 362 14.04 -7.32 -9.04
C LEU A 362 12.84 -7.02 -8.14
N ILE A 363 13.05 -6.33 -7.01
CA ILE A 363 11.97 -5.93 -6.09
C ILE A 363 11.07 -4.86 -6.74
N ALA A 364 11.68 -3.81 -7.29
CA ALA A 364 10.97 -2.67 -7.87
C ALA A 364 10.10 -3.08 -9.07
N ASP A 365 10.56 -4.08 -9.82
CA ASP A 365 9.86 -4.63 -10.97
C ASP A 365 9.07 -5.91 -10.70
N LYS A 366 8.83 -6.24 -9.42
CA LYS A 366 7.95 -7.36 -9.03
C LYS A 366 8.38 -8.70 -9.64
N LEU A 367 9.68 -8.89 -9.81
CA LEU A 367 10.32 -10.17 -10.12
C LEU A 367 10.84 -10.86 -8.87
N LEU A 368 10.83 -10.16 -7.74
CA LEU A 368 11.03 -10.73 -6.41
C LEU A 368 10.03 -10.10 -5.43
N THR A 369 9.09 -10.89 -4.93
CA THR A 369 8.06 -10.44 -4.00
C THR A 369 8.08 -11.22 -2.70
N ARG A 370 7.28 -10.77 -1.72
CA ARG A 370 7.05 -11.57 -0.51
C ARG A 370 6.19 -12.78 -0.87
N ASN A 371 6.72 -13.97 -0.61
CA ASN A 371 5.98 -15.23 -0.76
C ASN A 371 4.69 -15.22 0.08
N VAL A 372 3.53 -15.33 -0.59
CA VAL A 372 2.21 -15.53 0.02
C VAL A 372 1.72 -16.95 -0.22
N GLY A 373 0.78 -17.45 0.60
CA GLY A 373 0.42 -18.87 0.67
C GLY A 373 0.03 -19.56 -0.64
N SER A 374 -0.47 -18.82 -1.63
CA SER A 374 -0.91 -19.31 -2.95
C SER A 374 0.18 -19.39 -4.03
N SER A 375 1.42 -18.99 -3.74
CA SER A 375 2.52 -18.92 -4.71
C SER A 375 3.37 -20.21 -4.82
N LEU A 376 3.07 -21.25 -4.03
CA LEU A 376 3.82 -22.51 -4.08
C LEU A 376 3.30 -23.40 -5.21
N GLY A 377 4.15 -23.69 -6.18
CA GLY A 377 3.81 -24.59 -7.28
C GLY A 377 5.05 -25.18 -7.95
N VAL A 378 4.94 -26.45 -8.36
CA VAL A 378 5.96 -27.14 -9.18
C VAL A 378 5.99 -26.57 -10.60
N LYS A 379 4.86 -25.98 -11.05
CA LYS A 379 4.74 -25.36 -12.38
C LYS A 379 5.32 -23.96 -12.39
N ARG A 380 6.12 -23.67 -13.42
CA ARG A 380 6.62 -22.34 -13.76
C ARG A 380 5.46 -21.46 -14.24
N GLU A 381 4.76 -20.83 -13.31
CA GLU A 381 3.66 -19.90 -13.57
C GLU A 381 4.00 -18.50 -13.03
N LYS A 382 3.37 -17.47 -13.59
CA LYS A 382 3.61 -16.07 -13.19
C LYS A 382 3.21 -15.84 -11.73
N GLY A 383 4.19 -15.48 -10.89
CA GLY A 383 4.00 -15.28 -9.44
C GLY A 383 4.07 -16.58 -8.61
N GLY A 384 4.48 -17.69 -9.23
CA GLY A 384 4.83 -18.93 -8.55
C GLY A 384 6.32 -18.99 -8.17
N VAL A 385 6.64 -19.69 -7.09
CA VAL A 385 8.01 -19.94 -6.62
C VAL A 385 8.23 -21.43 -6.34
N PRO A 386 9.46 -21.96 -6.55
CA PRO A 386 9.75 -23.36 -6.29
C PRO A 386 9.72 -23.69 -4.78
N PHE A 387 10.10 -22.74 -3.93
CA PHE A 387 10.07 -22.89 -2.48
C PHE A 387 9.88 -21.54 -1.79
N ARG A 388 9.46 -21.57 -0.52
CA ARG A 388 9.39 -20.35 0.30
C ARG A 388 10.78 -19.96 0.79
N SER A 389 11.10 -18.68 0.59
CA SER A 389 12.26 -18.01 1.17
C SER A 389 11.90 -16.56 1.50
N ASP A 390 12.60 -15.97 2.46
CA ASP A 390 12.51 -14.53 2.66
C ASP A 390 13.33 -13.80 1.58
N VAL A 391 12.93 -12.60 1.18
CA VAL A 391 13.50 -11.83 0.07
C VAL A 391 15.00 -11.61 0.24
N HIS A 392 15.43 -11.20 1.44
CA HIS A 392 16.86 -10.99 1.74
C HIS A 392 17.68 -12.29 1.62
N LYS A 393 17.07 -13.46 1.88
CA LYS A 393 17.75 -14.77 1.73
C LYS A 393 17.87 -15.19 0.26
N VAL A 394 16.88 -14.84 -0.58
CA VAL A 394 16.97 -15.05 -2.03
C VAL A 394 18.12 -14.22 -2.58
N ILE A 395 18.20 -12.94 -2.20
CA ILE A 395 19.29 -12.05 -2.62
C ILE A 395 20.65 -12.56 -2.11
N GLU A 396 20.73 -12.96 -0.84
CA GLU A 396 21.94 -13.56 -0.26
C GLU A 396 22.38 -14.82 -1.03
N GLY A 397 21.44 -15.67 -1.43
CA GLY A 397 21.73 -16.86 -2.25
C GLY A 397 22.23 -16.51 -3.65
N LEU A 398 21.62 -15.52 -4.30
CA LEU A 398 22.05 -15.03 -5.62
C LEU A 398 23.44 -14.37 -5.58
N SER A 399 23.78 -13.67 -4.50
CA SER A 399 25.04 -12.93 -4.39
C SER A 399 26.23 -13.75 -3.87
N ARG A 400 26.07 -15.07 -3.67
CA ARG A 400 27.17 -15.92 -3.18
C ARG A 400 28.32 -15.94 -4.19
N GLN A 401 29.55 -15.92 -3.68
CA GLN A 401 30.77 -15.98 -4.50
C GLN A 401 30.78 -17.17 -5.49
N THR A 402 30.25 -18.31 -5.06
CA THR A 402 30.23 -19.56 -5.84
C THR A 402 29.04 -19.68 -6.77
N ASN A 403 28.10 -18.72 -6.75
CA ASN A 403 26.87 -18.78 -7.53
C ASN A 403 26.95 -17.85 -8.75
N GLU A 404 27.69 -18.27 -9.78
CA GLU A 404 27.85 -17.51 -11.03
C GLU A 404 26.50 -17.20 -11.70
N LEU A 405 25.57 -18.15 -11.72
CA LEU A 405 24.22 -17.95 -12.26
C LEU A 405 23.47 -16.82 -11.52
N GLY A 406 23.57 -16.81 -10.19
CA GLY A 406 22.98 -15.78 -9.35
C GLY A 406 23.59 -14.40 -9.59
N LEU A 407 24.93 -14.32 -9.70
CA LEU A 407 25.64 -13.07 -9.97
C LEU A 407 25.26 -12.49 -11.34
N TRP A 408 25.20 -13.31 -12.40
CA TRP A 408 24.71 -12.88 -13.70
C TRP A 408 23.26 -12.44 -13.67
N THR A 409 22.40 -13.14 -12.91
CA THR A 409 20.98 -12.74 -12.77
C THR A 409 20.85 -11.36 -12.13
N LEU A 410 21.64 -11.07 -11.09
CA LEU A 410 21.68 -9.75 -10.45
C LEU A 410 22.23 -8.67 -11.38
N ALA A 411 23.33 -8.94 -12.08
CA ALA A 411 23.98 -7.99 -12.99
C ALA A 411 23.08 -7.61 -14.16
N LEU A 412 22.51 -8.61 -14.85
CA LEU A 412 21.59 -8.37 -15.97
C LEU A 412 20.31 -7.69 -15.51
N ALA A 413 19.78 -8.02 -14.31
CA ALA A 413 18.64 -7.32 -13.77
C ALA A 413 18.97 -5.83 -13.51
N ALA A 414 20.13 -5.53 -12.94
CA ALA A 414 20.56 -4.15 -12.68
C ALA A 414 20.76 -3.34 -13.98
N ASN A 415 21.40 -3.93 -15.00
CA ASN A 415 21.58 -3.29 -16.32
C ASN A 415 20.25 -3.06 -17.05
N THR A 416 19.29 -3.97 -16.90
CA THR A 416 18.00 -3.88 -17.60
C THR A 416 17.07 -2.82 -16.98
N PHE A 417 17.25 -2.50 -15.70
CA PHE A 417 16.32 -1.70 -14.92
C PHE A 417 16.03 -0.31 -15.52
N ARG A 418 14.75 -0.02 -15.73
CA ARG A 418 14.21 1.28 -16.13
C ARG A 418 13.38 1.89 -15.02
N SER A 419 13.62 3.14 -14.64
CA SER A 419 12.84 3.82 -13.58
C SER A 419 11.51 4.37 -14.06
N ASP A 420 11.35 4.52 -15.37
CA ASP A 420 10.24 5.22 -16.03
C ASP A 420 9.10 4.31 -16.50
N ASP A 421 9.28 2.99 -16.47
CA ASP A 421 8.30 2.02 -16.99
C ASP A 421 8.26 0.71 -16.18
N LEU A 422 7.29 -0.16 -16.45
CA LEU A 422 7.15 -1.51 -15.88
C LEU A 422 7.43 -2.58 -16.94
N PRO A 423 8.15 -3.66 -16.61
CA PRO A 423 8.49 -4.67 -17.60
C PRO A 423 7.28 -5.55 -17.92
N GLN A 424 7.16 -5.96 -19.18
CA GLN A 424 5.98 -6.70 -19.67
C GLN A 424 5.82 -8.07 -18.98
N ASN A 425 6.92 -8.69 -18.56
CA ASN A 425 6.91 -9.97 -17.88
C ASN A 425 6.52 -9.90 -16.39
N SER A 426 6.38 -8.72 -15.77
CA SER A 426 6.01 -8.59 -14.34
C SER A 426 4.53 -8.34 -14.07
N VAL A 427 3.78 -7.75 -15.03
CA VAL A 427 2.36 -7.39 -14.86
C VAL A 427 1.43 -8.28 -15.71
N PRO A 428 0.28 -8.77 -15.21
CA PRO A 428 -0.67 -9.53 -16.04
C PRO A 428 -1.07 -8.73 -17.28
N LYS A 429 -1.24 -9.38 -18.45
CA LYS A 429 -1.59 -8.69 -19.72
C LYS A 429 -2.83 -7.80 -19.59
N LEU A 430 -3.81 -8.20 -18.76
CA LEU A 430 -5.03 -7.42 -18.46
C LEU A 430 -4.81 -6.15 -17.64
N SER A 431 -3.64 -5.96 -17.01
CA SER A 431 -3.32 -4.71 -16.30
C SER A 431 -2.73 -3.65 -17.24
N LEU A 432 -2.38 -4.02 -18.48
CA LEU A 432 -1.85 -3.13 -19.51
C LEU A 432 -2.96 -2.61 -20.45
N THR A 433 -4.19 -3.15 -20.38
CA THR A 433 -5.29 -2.88 -21.34
C THR A 433 -6.04 -1.54 -21.12
N GLY A 434 -5.43 -0.55 -20.47
CA GLY A 434 -5.99 0.80 -20.36
C GLY A 434 -5.31 1.85 -21.26
N LYS A 435 -4.15 1.50 -21.83
CA LYS A 435 -3.45 2.32 -22.82
C LYS A 435 -3.01 1.36 -23.91
N GLU A 436 -3.62 1.46 -25.10
CA GLU A 436 -2.98 0.92 -26.29
C GLU A 436 -1.57 1.50 -26.35
N THR A 437 -0.56 0.64 -26.22
CA THR A 437 0.83 1.03 -26.46
C THR A 437 0.88 1.53 -27.89
N ALA A 438 1.07 2.84 -28.06
CA ALA A 438 1.44 3.40 -29.33
C ALA A 438 2.63 2.58 -29.87
N PRO A 439 2.69 2.27 -31.18
CA PRO A 439 3.83 1.60 -31.76
C PRO A 439 5.08 2.41 -31.44
N SER A 440 5.96 1.84 -30.62
CA SER A 440 7.24 2.41 -30.24
C SER A 440 8.32 1.62 -30.95
N ASP A 441 9.31 2.33 -31.51
CA ASP A 441 10.49 1.73 -32.11
C ASP A 441 11.47 1.20 -31.04
N GLU A 442 11.24 1.48 -29.75
CA GLU A 442 12.05 0.95 -28.66
C GLU A 442 11.78 -0.55 -28.42
N PRO A 443 12.82 -1.35 -28.16
CA PRO A 443 12.67 -2.75 -27.80
C PRO A 443 11.84 -2.91 -26.51
N PRO A 444 11.05 -3.99 -26.39
CA PRO A 444 10.15 -4.18 -25.25
C PRO A 444 10.95 -4.29 -23.96
N TYR A 445 10.54 -3.56 -22.93
CA TYR A 445 11.14 -3.65 -21.60
C TYR A 445 10.83 -5.01 -20.95
N VAL A 446 11.79 -5.92 -20.98
CA VAL A 446 11.65 -7.31 -20.52
C VAL A 446 12.97 -7.77 -19.89
N TYR A 447 12.86 -8.47 -18.76
CA TYR A 447 13.98 -9.18 -18.16
C TYR A 447 14.09 -10.58 -18.76
N PHE A 448 15.29 -11.01 -19.11
CA PHE A 448 15.53 -12.34 -19.68
C PHE A 448 16.21 -13.28 -18.69
N LYS A 449 15.90 -14.56 -18.83
CA LYS A 449 16.51 -15.63 -18.05
C LYS A 449 17.98 -15.81 -18.45
N VAL A 450 18.82 -16.09 -17.47
CA VAL A 450 20.26 -16.30 -17.68
C VAL A 450 20.56 -17.72 -18.16
N ASP A 451 21.48 -17.84 -19.11
CA ASP A 451 22.12 -19.10 -19.53
C ASP A 451 23.65 -18.92 -19.58
N LEU A 452 24.37 -19.59 -18.70
CA LEU A 452 25.84 -19.51 -18.62
C LEU A 452 26.55 -20.14 -19.83
N ALA A 453 25.86 -20.91 -20.66
CA ALA A 453 26.43 -21.47 -21.88
C ALA A 453 26.32 -20.50 -23.08
N ALA A 454 25.38 -19.55 -23.03
CA ALA A 454 25.19 -18.56 -24.09
C ALA A 454 26.28 -17.47 -24.03
N GLU A 455 26.66 -16.92 -25.19
CA GLU A 455 27.67 -15.85 -25.30
C GLU A 455 27.18 -14.54 -24.67
N ASP A 456 25.93 -14.16 -24.96
CA ASP A 456 25.24 -13.01 -24.36
C ASP A 456 24.66 -13.31 -22.98
N ARG A 457 24.85 -14.54 -22.49
CA ARG A 457 24.31 -15.06 -21.22
C ARG A 457 22.79 -15.08 -21.14
N ILE A 458 22.08 -15.01 -22.28
CA ILE A 458 20.62 -15.01 -22.34
C ILE A 458 20.10 -16.37 -22.81
N ALA A 459 19.21 -16.97 -22.02
CA ALA A 459 18.55 -18.22 -22.36
C ALA A 459 17.60 -18.03 -23.55
N ARG A 460 17.63 -18.97 -24.49
CA ARG A 460 16.75 -19.00 -25.67
C ARG A 460 15.94 -20.29 -25.70
N ASP A 461 14.71 -20.21 -26.20
CA ASP A 461 13.88 -21.39 -26.41
C ASP A 461 14.30 -22.18 -27.67
N ALA A 462 13.58 -23.26 -27.97
CA ALA A 462 13.86 -24.10 -29.14
C ALA A 462 13.73 -23.36 -30.49
N ALA A 463 13.05 -22.21 -30.52
CA ALA A 463 12.91 -21.36 -31.69
C ALA A 463 13.96 -20.23 -31.73
N GLY A 464 14.89 -20.16 -30.76
CA GLY A 464 15.92 -19.13 -30.65
C GLY A 464 15.44 -17.82 -30.00
N VAL A 465 14.21 -17.79 -29.47
CA VAL A 465 13.62 -16.59 -28.87
C VAL A 465 14.08 -16.46 -27.41
N PRO A 466 14.53 -15.27 -26.97
CA PRO A 466 14.90 -15.03 -25.57
C PRO A 466 13.78 -15.37 -24.59
N VAL A 467 14.11 -16.14 -23.55
CA VAL A 467 13.16 -16.61 -22.55
C VAL A 467 12.98 -15.53 -21.47
N PRO A 468 11.76 -15.05 -21.18
CA PRO A 468 11.52 -14.09 -20.13
C PRO A 468 11.87 -14.65 -18.74
N LEU A 469 12.44 -13.82 -17.89
CA LEU A 469 12.69 -14.12 -16.49
C LEU A 469 11.39 -14.03 -15.69
N TYR A 470 11.12 -15.02 -14.83
CA TYR A 470 10.02 -14.96 -13.87
C TYR A 470 10.53 -15.10 -12.43
N GLU A 471 9.68 -14.77 -11.47
CA GLU A 471 9.99 -14.90 -10.02
C GLU A 471 10.43 -16.32 -9.66
N TRP A 472 9.86 -17.34 -10.31
CA TRP A 472 10.28 -18.72 -10.16
C TRP A 472 11.77 -18.91 -10.47
N ASP A 473 12.25 -18.35 -11.58
CA ASP A 473 13.64 -18.48 -12.04
C ASP A 473 14.60 -17.75 -11.09
N VAL A 474 14.20 -16.59 -10.57
CA VAL A 474 14.97 -15.81 -9.59
C VAL A 474 15.16 -16.61 -8.30
N VAL A 475 14.08 -17.17 -7.74
CA VAL A 475 14.16 -17.99 -6.53
C VAL A 475 14.94 -19.29 -6.81
N ALA A 476 14.77 -19.89 -7.98
CA ALA A 476 15.50 -21.09 -8.36
C ALA A 476 17.02 -20.84 -8.47
N ALA A 477 17.42 -19.73 -9.07
CA ALA A 477 18.82 -19.34 -9.17
C ALA A 477 19.46 -19.03 -7.81
N SER A 478 18.67 -18.68 -6.78
CA SER A 478 19.22 -18.40 -5.45
C SER A 478 19.69 -19.63 -4.68
N ASP A 479 19.10 -20.80 -4.96
CA ASP A 479 19.44 -22.07 -4.31
C ASP A 479 19.14 -23.25 -5.26
N PRO A 480 20.04 -23.51 -6.23
CA PRO A 480 19.84 -24.57 -7.22
C PRO A 480 19.67 -25.95 -6.58
N ASP A 481 20.41 -26.25 -5.51
CA ASP A 481 20.38 -27.54 -4.82
C ASP A 481 19.00 -27.80 -4.20
N ARG A 482 18.41 -26.79 -3.56
CA ARG A 482 17.06 -26.89 -2.99
C ARG A 482 15.99 -27.06 -4.06
N VAL A 483 16.16 -26.47 -5.25
CA VAL A 483 15.26 -26.74 -6.39
C VAL A 483 15.34 -28.19 -6.82
N THR A 484 16.54 -28.77 -6.91
CA THR A 484 16.69 -30.18 -7.29
C THR A 484 15.98 -31.11 -6.31
N GLN A 485 16.02 -30.81 -5.00
CA GLN A 485 15.29 -31.58 -3.98
C GLN A 485 13.76 -31.45 -4.08
N VAL A 486 13.25 -30.35 -4.65
CA VAL A 486 11.80 -30.11 -4.83
C VAL A 486 11.29 -30.65 -6.17
N VAL A 487 12.13 -30.63 -7.21
CA VAL A 487 11.80 -31.06 -8.58
C VAL A 487 12.02 -32.56 -8.79
N VAL A 488 12.98 -33.18 -8.08
CA VAL A 488 13.02 -34.63 -7.98
C VAL A 488 11.85 -35.04 -7.08
N PRO A 489 10.86 -35.79 -7.58
CA PRO A 489 9.82 -36.30 -6.71
C PRO A 489 10.51 -37.10 -5.62
N SER A 490 9.95 -37.07 -4.40
CA SER A 490 10.21 -38.10 -3.41
C SER A 490 9.70 -39.44 -3.96
N SER A 491 10.43 -40.01 -4.92
CA SER A 491 10.25 -41.34 -5.47
C SER A 491 11.05 -42.30 -4.59
N ALA A 492 10.75 -42.31 -3.30
CA ALA A 492 11.18 -43.32 -2.33
C ALA A 492 10.43 -43.13 -1.00
N VAL A 493 9.10 -43.09 -1.03
CA VAL A 493 8.31 -43.62 0.09
C VAL A 493 7.47 -44.74 -0.48
N THR A 494 8.02 -45.95 -0.36
CA THR A 494 7.29 -47.21 -0.51
C THR A 494 5.99 -47.10 0.30
N PRO A 495 4.80 -47.36 -0.27
CA PRO A 495 3.61 -47.48 0.55
C PRO A 495 3.84 -48.65 1.49
N ALA A 496 3.68 -48.41 2.80
CA ALA A 496 3.65 -49.49 3.78
C ALA A 496 2.61 -50.52 3.32
N PRO A 497 2.91 -51.84 3.42
CA PRO A 497 1.96 -52.85 3.00
C PRO A 497 0.69 -52.71 3.85
N VAL A 498 -0.43 -52.49 3.16
CA VAL A 498 -1.76 -52.55 3.75
C VAL A 498 -1.96 -53.97 4.25
N HIS A 499 -1.98 -54.14 5.57
CA HIS A 499 -2.37 -55.39 6.19
C HIS A 499 -3.89 -55.51 6.05
N VAL A 500 -4.34 -56.29 5.06
CA VAL A 500 -5.73 -56.72 4.93
C VAL A 500 -5.92 -57.95 5.83
N PRO A 501 -6.81 -57.93 6.83
CA PRO A 501 -7.25 -59.16 7.49
C PRO A 501 -8.20 -59.93 6.54
N PRO A 502 -8.14 -61.27 6.51
CA PRO A 502 -9.01 -62.07 5.64
C PRO A 502 -10.48 -62.03 6.09
N PRO A 503 -11.43 -62.30 5.17
CA PRO A 503 -12.86 -62.19 5.44
C PRO A 503 -13.34 -63.40 6.23
N THR A 504 -14.14 -63.18 7.27
CA THR A 504 -14.92 -64.24 7.91
C THR A 504 -16.41 -63.96 7.77
N ALA A 505 -17.11 -64.99 7.32
CA ALA A 505 -18.50 -64.98 6.94
C ALA A 505 -19.43 -65.13 8.16
N VAL A 506 -20.60 -64.50 8.00
CA VAL A 506 -21.92 -64.70 8.59
C VAL A 506 -22.15 -65.98 9.41
N GLY A 507 -22.74 -65.80 10.60
CA GLY A 507 -23.60 -66.79 11.27
C GLY A 507 -23.86 -66.48 12.76
N GLY A 508 -25.05 -65.96 13.11
CA GLY A 508 -25.64 -66.08 14.47
C GLY A 508 -25.98 -67.54 14.78
N GLU A 509 -26.16 -68.03 16.00
CA GLU A 509 -26.95 -67.67 17.21
C GLU A 509 -26.63 -68.78 18.27
N PRO A 510 -27.23 -68.89 19.49
CA PRO A 510 -27.89 -67.93 20.40
C PRO A 510 -27.46 -68.04 21.91
N GLU A 511 -27.84 -67.03 22.72
CA GLU A 511 -28.25 -67.03 24.18
C GLU A 511 -27.38 -67.69 25.32
N PRO A 512 -27.66 -67.44 26.64
CA PRO A 512 -28.03 -66.21 27.37
C PRO A 512 -27.35 -66.04 28.77
N ALA A 513 -27.66 -64.91 29.45
CA ALA A 513 -27.81 -64.70 30.92
C ALA A 513 -26.54 -64.78 31.82
N GLU A 514 -26.36 -64.11 32.97
CA GLU A 514 -27.22 -63.48 33.99
C GLU A 514 -26.43 -62.37 34.73
N GLY A 515 -27.14 -61.45 35.40
CA GLY A 515 -26.57 -60.69 36.53
C GLY A 515 -27.04 -59.24 36.72
N GLU A 516 -28.34 -59.01 36.88
CA GLU A 516 -28.95 -57.84 37.55
C GLU A 516 -28.69 -57.87 39.08
N PRO A 517 -29.15 -56.91 39.94
CA PRO A 517 -29.62 -55.53 39.72
C PRO A 517 -29.20 -54.51 40.84
N ALA A 518 -29.55 -53.22 40.66
CA ALA A 518 -30.16 -52.30 41.65
C ALA A 518 -30.42 -50.94 40.96
N ALA A 519 -31.66 -50.56 40.60
CA ALA A 519 -32.68 -49.84 41.41
C ALA A 519 -32.25 -48.37 41.68
N GLU A 520 -32.99 -47.28 41.37
CA GLU A 520 -34.43 -46.97 41.39
C GLU A 520 -34.81 -45.81 40.42
N GLU A 521 -36.08 -45.79 40.03
CA GLU A 521 -36.87 -44.82 39.22
C GLU A 521 -37.54 -43.73 40.13
N PRO A 522 -38.52 -42.86 39.73
CA PRO A 522 -38.90 -42.22 38.43
C PRO A 522 -39.45 -40.74 38.55
N ALA A 523 -40.01 -40.25 37.42
CA ALA A 523 -41.27 -39.45 37.28
C ALA A 523 -41.22 -37.90 37.47
N GLU A 524 -42.01 -37.02 36.82
CA GLU A 524 -43.13 -37.10 35.85
C GLU A 524 -43.55 -35.68 35.36
N GLY A 525 -44.38 -35.60 34.29
CA GLY A 525 -45.34 -34.52 33.98
C GLY A 525 -45.00 -33.66 32.74
N GLY A 526 -45.66 -33.75 31.57
CA GLY A 526 -47.09 -33.42 31.26
C GLY A 526 -47.11 -32.02 30.59
N GLU A 527 -47.80 -31.65 29.50
CA GLU A 527 -49.01 -32.07 28.80
C GLU A 527 -49.02 -31.46 27.38
N ALA A 528 -49.87 -32.00 26.50
CA ALA A 528 -50.16 -31.55 25.15
C ALA A 528 -51.59 -31.01 25.03
N THR A 529 -51.85 -30.09 24.09
CA THR A 529 -53.13 -29.84 23.37
C THR A 529 -52.84 -28.85 22.22
N GLY A 530 -53.45 -28.81 21.03
CA GLY A 530 -54.52 -29.57 20.38
C GLY A 530 -55.04 -28.82 19.12
N ALA A 531 -55.25 -29.54 18.02
CA ALA A 531 -56.26 -29.41 16.94
C ALA A 531 -56.33 -28.22 15.93
N ALA A 532 -56.50 -28.63 14.64
CA ALA A 532 -56.82 -27.90 13.39
C ALA A 532 -58.36 -27.61 13.24
N PRO A 533 -59.02 -27.36 12.05
CA PRO A 533 -58.65 -26.98 10.65
C PRO A 533 -59.59 -25.90 9.98
N GLY A 534 -59.38 -25.50 8.70
CA GLY A 534 -60.46 -24.95 7.83
C GLY A 534 -60.09 -23.91 6.76
N ALA A 535 -60.23 -24.27 5.47
CA ALA A 535 -60.11 -23.45 4.23
C ALA A 535 -61.34 -22.48 4.04
N PRO A 536 -61.38 -21.44 3.14
CA PRO A 536 -60.88 -21.41 1.75
C PRO A 536 -60.26 -20.08 1.21
N VAL A 537 -59.71 -20.20 0.00
CA VAL A 537 -59.06 -19.20 -0.87
C VAL A 537 -60.00 -18.06 -1.33
N PRO A 538 -59.48 -16.82 -1.43
CA PRO A 538 -59.72 -15.93 -2.57
C PRO A 538 -58.41 -15.59 -3.32
N GLY A 539 -58.52 -15.34 -4.62
CA GLY A 539 -57.40 -15.20 -5.57
C GLY A 539 -56.45 -14.01 -5.34
N PRO A 540 -55.37 -13.91 -6.13
CA PRO A 540 -54.24 -13.04 -5.84
C PRO A 540 -54.54 -11.57 -6.18
N ASP A 541 -54.32 -10.69 -5.21
CA ASP A 541 -54.09 -9.25 -5.43
C ASP A 541 -52.71 -9.03 -6.08
N PRO A 542 -52.57 -8.11 -7.05
CA PRO A 542 -51.36 -7.94 -7.85
C PRO A 542 -50.20 -7.21 -7.14
N VAL A 543 -50.25 -7.00 -5.82
CA VAL A 543 -49.26 -6.20 -5.07
C VAL A 543 -48.31 -7.06 -4.22
N THR A 544 -48.57 -8.37 -4.06
CA THR A 544 -47.75 -9.25 -3.21
C THR A 544 -46.71 -10.09 -3.98
N THR A 545 -46.58 -9.90 -5.29
CA THR A 545 -45.67 -10.69 -6.16
C THR A 545 -44.25 -10.10 -6.32
N LEU A 546 -43.93 -8.98 -5.67
CA LEU A 546 -42.66 -8.27 -5.91
C LEU A 546 -41.48 -8.70 -5.01
N PHE A 547 -41.70 -9.50 -3.96
CA PHE A 547 -40.63 -10.00 -3.10
C PHE A 547 -40.81 -11.49 -2.77
N HIS A 548 -40.52 -12.34 -3.76
CA HIS A 548 -40.27 -13.76 -3.56
C HIS A 548 -38.97 -14.16 -4.27
N TYR A 549 -37.86 -13.61 -3.79
CA TYR A 549 -36.55 -14.27 -3.95
C TYR A 549 -36.25 -15.01 -2.66
N GLY A 550 -36.34 -16.34 -2.75
CA GLY A 550 -36.43 -17.26 -1.62
C GLY A 550 -35.26 -17.20 -0.66
N ALA A 551 -35.59 -17.37 0.62
CA ALA A 551 -34.66 -17.77 1.66
C ALA A 551 -33.89 -19.02 1.22
N VAL A 552 -32.57 -18.94 1.18
CA VAL A 552 -31.71 -20.10 0.94
C VAL A 552 -31.72 -20.97 2.21
N PRO A 553 -32.15 -22.24 2.16
CA PRO A 553 -32.18 -23.08 3.34
C PRO A 553 -30.74 -23.38 3.79
N GLY A 554 -30.41 -23.01 5.03
CA GLY A 554 -29.17 -23.43 5.67
C GLY A 554 -29.16 -24.95 5.90
N PRO A 555 -27.98 -25.60 5.90
CA PRO A 555 -27.89 -27.04 6.09
C PRO A 555 -28.31 -27.42 7.51
N ARG A 556 -29.25 -28.37 7.62
CA ARG A 556 -29.70 -28.96 8.89
C ARG A 556 -28.63 -29.89 9.47
N SER A 557 -28.59 -30.00 10.80
CA SER A 557 -27.53 -30.61 11.61
C SER A 557 -27.35 -32.14 11.50
N HIS A 558 -27.97 -32.81 10.53
CA HIS A 558 -27.89 -34.27 10.39
C HIS A 558 -27.77 -34.72 8.92
N ASP A 559 -26.67 -34.37 8.26
CA ASP A 559 -26.28 -34.96 6.97
C ASP A 559 -24.80 -35.37 6.98
N PRO A 560 -24.41 -36.48 6.31
CA PRO A 560 -23.06 -37.03 6.36
C PRO A 560 -22.03 -36.04 5.78
N SER A 561 -20.83 -36.01 6.37
CA SER A 561 -19.83 -34.97 6.15
C SER A 561 -19.40 -34.88 4.68
N VAL A 562 -19.95 -33.89 3.97
CA VAL A 562 -19.62 -33.60 2.58
C VAL A 562 -18.16 -33.15 2.47
N PRO A 563 -17.40 -33.62 1.45
CA PRO A 563 -16.00 -33.25 1.24
C PRO A 563 -15.79 -31.73 1.21
N PRO A 564 -14.68 -31.21 1.74
CA PRO A 564 -14.42 -29.77 1.84
C PRO A 564 -14.55 -29.00 0.51
N SER A 565 -14.22 -29.65 -0.61
CA SER A 565 -14.33 -29.09 -1.96
C SER A 565 -15.77 -28.83 -2.40
N GLN A 566 -16.71 -29.70 -2.01
CA GLN A 566 -18.13 -29.57 -2.30
C GLN A 566 -18.80 -28.56 -1.37
N ARG A 567 -18.37 -28.47 -0.09
CA ARG A 567 -18.77 -27.37 0.80
C ARG A 567 -18.29 -26.01 0.28
N ALA A 568 -17.04 -25.91 -0.17
CA ALA A 568 -16.51 -24.70 -0.79
C ALA A 568 -17.24 -24.33 -2.10
N ALA A 569 -17.70 -25.32 -2.87
CA ALA A 569 -18.56 -25.09 -4.03
C ALA A 569 -19.96 -24.55 -3.63
N GLY A 570 -20.56 -25.11 -2.58
CA GLY A 570 -21.81 -24.60 -2.00
C GLY A 570 -21.69 -23.16 -1.50
N HIS A 571 -20.61 -22.84 -0.79
CA HIS A 571 -20.33 -21.47 -0.31
C HIS A 571 -20.09 -20.48 -1.46
N ARG A 572 -19.36 -20.89 -2.51
CA ARG A 572 -19.18 -20.05 -3.71
C ARG A 572 -20.50 -19.79 -4.42
N LYS A 573 -21.38 -20.80 -4.50
CA LYS A 573 -22.71 -20.66 -5.09
C LYS A 573 -23.61 -19.72 -4.28
N ALA A 574 -23.59 -19.85 -2.95
CA ALA A 574 -24.34 -18.96 -2.05
C ALA A 574 -23.84 -17.51 -2.13
N LEU A 575 -22.51 -17.31 -2.17
CA LEU A 575 -21.91 -15.98 -2.29
C LEU A 575 -22.17 -15.36 -3.67
N HIS A 576 -22.15 -16.16 -4.73
CA HIS A 576 -22.50 -15.70 -6.07
C HIS A 576 -23.97 -15.27 -6.15
N LEU A 577 -24.90 -16.05 -5.57
CA LEU A 577 -26.32 -15.68 -5.50
C LEU A 577 -26.56 -14.43 -4.64
N GLY A 578 -25.84 -14.26 -3.54
CA GLY A 578 -25.91 -13.05 -2.71
C GLY A 578 -25.39 -11.81 -3.42
N VAL A 579 -24.28 -11.92 -4.15
CA VAL A 579 -23.74 -10.81 -4.97
C VAL A 579 -24.66 -10.49 -6.15
N GLN A 580 -25.26 -11.51 -6.78
CA GLN A 580 -26.26 -11.32 -7.83
C GLN A 580 -27.49 -10.60 -7.29
N GLY A 581 -28.04 -11.03 -6.14
CA GLY A 581 -29.18 -10.37 -5.52
C GLY A 581 -28.90 -8.92 -5.07
N ALA A 582 -27.70 -8.65 -4.57
CA ALA A 582 -27.27 -7.28 -4.24
C ALA A 582 -27.14 -6.39 -5.49
N ARG A 583 -26.66 -6.97 -6.60
CA ARG A 583 -26.58 -6.27 -7.89
C ARG A 583 -27.96 -6.00 -8.47
N ASP A 584 -28.85 -6.99 -8.45
CA ASP A 584 -30.21 -6.86 -8.95
C ASP A 584 -31.00 -5.82 -8.12
N ALA A 585 -30.78 -5.76 -6.79
CA ALA A 585 -31.36 -4.71 -5.93
C ALA A 585 -30.81 -3.29 -6.23
N LEU A 586 -29.52 -3.18 -6.54
CA LEU A 586 -28.87 -1.93 -6.97
C LEU A 586 -29.36 -1.46 -8.33
N ASP A 587 -29.49 -2.38 -9.28
CA ASP A 587 -30.05 -2.11 -10.60
C ASP A 587 -31.54 -1.71 -10.47
N HIS A 588 -32.27 -2.30 -9.52
CA HIS A 588 -33.66 -1.91 -9.25
C HIS A 588 -33.78 -0.51 -8.64
N LEU A 589 -32.88 -0.15 -7.70
CA LEU A 589 -32.76 1.20 -7.15
C LEU A 589 -32.41 2.23 -8.23
N HIS A 590 -31.55 1.90 -9.18
CA HIS A 590 -31.25 2.76 -10.33
C HIS A 590 -32.42 2.89 -11.30
N THR A 591 -33.25 1.86 -11.47
CA THR A 591 -34.46 1.97 -12.31
C THR A 591 -35.59 2.79 -11.68
N LEU A 592 -35.55 3.06 -10.37
CA LEU A 592 -36.49 3.98 -9.69
C LEU A 592 -36.11 5.47 -9.84
N GLU A 593 -34.87 5.75 -10.28
CA GLU A 593 -34.32 7.10 -10.48
C GLU A 593 -35.09 7.98 -11.49
N PRO A 594 -35.71 7.45 -12.57
CA PRO A 594 -36.53 8.25 -13.50
C PRO A 594 -37.98 8.47 -13.04
N GLU A 595 -38.52 7.63 -12.14
CA GLU A 595 -39.91 7.72 -11.68
C GLU A 595 -40.06 8.61 -10.44
N VAL A 596 -39.00 8.79 -9.64
CA VAL A 596 -38.98 9.63 -8.43
C VAL A 596 -38.26 10.94 -8.73
N GLY A 597 -38.84 11.77 -9.61
CA GLY A 597 -38.26 13.07 -9.95
C GLY A 597 -37.89 13.89 -8.71
N GLY A 598 -36.60 14.18 -8.53
CA GLY A 598 -36.04 15.23 -7.66
C GLY A 598 -36.41 15.26 -6.18
N HIS A 599 -37.08 14.25 -5.63
CA HIS A 599 -37.40 14.15 -4.20
C HIS A 599 -36.71 12.95 -3.58
N THR A 600 -36.05 13.18 -2.43
CA THR A 600 -35.48 12.12 -1.59
C THR A 600 -36.60 11.11 -1.28
N PRO A 601 -36.46 9.82 -1.63
CA PRO A 601 -37.48 8.84 -1.27
C PRO A 601 -37.57 8.81 0.26
N ILE A 602 -38.77 9.07 0.79
CA ILE A 602 -39.08 8.82 2.20
C ILE A 602 -39.15 7.30 2.32
N VAL A 603 -38.00 6.68 2.61
CA VAL A 603 -37.95 5.27 2.96
C VAL A 603 -38.59 5.13 4.34
N PRO A 604 -39.68 4.37 4.51
CA PRO A 604 -40.25 4.10 5.82
C PRO A 604 -39.15 3.55 6.74
N VAL A 605 -39.06 4.05 7.97
CA VAL A 605 -38.01 3.63 8.94
C VAL A 605 -37.97 2.11 9.08
N GLU A 606 -39.11 1.46 8.97
CA GLU A 606 -39.28 0.01 9.04
C GLU A 606 -38.49 -0.74 7.93
N GLN A 607 -38.36 -0.16 6.73
CA GLN A 607 -37.56 -0.74 5.64
C GLN A 607 -36.06 -0.48 5.82
N LEU A 608 -35.69 0.64 6.46
CA LEU A 608 -34.30 0.92 6.84
C LEU A 608 -33.84 0.01 7.98
N ASP A 609 -34.74 -0.29 8.92
CA ASP A 609 -34.50 -1.23 10.01
C ASP A 609 -34.37 -2.66 9.49
N GLU A 610 -35.21 -3.11 8.55
CA GLU A 610 -35.05 -4.41 7.89
C GLU A 610 -33.72 -4.52 7.11
N LEU A 611 -33.34 -3.45 6.40
CA LEU A 611 -32.05 -3.42 5.70
C LEU A 611 -30.87 -3.43 6.67
N HIS A 612 -31.00 -2.71 7.79
CA HIS A 612 -30.01 -2.69 8.86
C HIS A 612 -29.85 -4.08 9.50
N ASP A 613 -30.95 -4.75 9.80
CA ASP A 613 -30.96 -6.09 10.38
C ASP A 613 -30.37 -7.13 9.41
N LEU A 614 -30.65 -7.02 8.12
CA LEU A 614 -30.02 -7.84 7.07
C LEU A 614 -28.51 -7.61 7.00
N LEU A 615 -28.06 -6.36 7.08
CA LEU A 615 -26.63 -6.01 7.08
C LEU A 615 -25.92 -6.50 8.34
N VAL A 616 -26.56 -6.37 9.51
CA VAL A 616 -26.05 -6.90 10.78
C VAL A 616 -26.00 -8.42 10.75
N GLY A 617 -27.00 -9.09 10.16
CA GLY A 617 -27.01 -10.53 9.93
C GLY A 617 -25.84 -11.00 9.06
N ILE A 618 -25.60 -10.32 7.93
CA ILE A 618 -24.47 -10.60 7.04
C ILE A 618 -23.13 -10.36 7.76
N LEU A 619 -23.01 -9.28 8.54
CA LEU A 619 -21.79 -8.97 9.29
C LEU A 619 -21.50 -10.05 10.35
N THR A 620 -22.55 -10.52 11.02
CA THR A 620 -22.49 -11.58 12.03
C THR A 620 -22.13 -12.92 11.41
N ASP A 621 -22.68 -13.25 10.25
CA ASP A 621 -22.34 -14.46 9.50
C ASP A 621 -20.89 -14.45 9.00
N VAL A 622 -20.40 -13.30 8.54
CA VAL A 622 -18.99 -13.11 8.14
C VAL A 622 -18.06 -13.28 9.34
N GLU A 623 -18.39 -12.72 10.50
CA GLU A 623 -17.56 -12.84 11.70
C GLU A 623 -17.62 -14.26 12.29
N ASN A 624 -18.76 -14.94 12.23
CA ASN A 624 -18.88 -16.35 12.58
C ASN A 624 -18.07 -17.25 11.62
N LEU A 625 -18.08 -16.94 10.32
CA LEU A 625 -17.25 -17.62 9.33
C LEU A 625 -15.76 -17.42 9.61
N ARG A 626 -15.37 -16.20 10.00
CA ARG A 626 -14.00 -15.86 10.42
C ARG A 626 -13.59 -16.67 11.65
N ARG A 627 -14.40 -16.68 12.71
CA ARG A 627 -14.14 -17.47 13.93
C ARG A 627 -13.99 -18.96 13.64
N ARG A 628 -14.84 -19.53 12.78
CA ARG A 628 -14.75 -20.95 12.36
C ARG A 628 -13.53 -21.26 11.49
N THR A 629 -13.00 -20.29 10.74
CA THR A 629 -11.78 -20.47 9.94
C THR A 629 -10.49 -20.27 10.75
N THR A 630 -10.53 -19.54 11.86
CA THR A 630 -9.38 -19.38 12.78
C THR A 630 -9.33 -20.39 13.93
N GLY A 631 -10.44 -21.01 14.34
CA GLY A 631 -10.52 -21.90 15.51
C GLY A 631 -9.95 -23.32 15.37
N GLY A 632 -9.12 -23.59 14.36
CA GLY A 632 -8.58 -24.93 14.08
C GLY A 632 -7.16 -25.21 14.59
N HIS A 633 -6.49 -24.26 15.26
CA HIS A 633 -5.11 -24.41 15.72
C HIS A 633 -4.95 -24.06 17.20
N ALA A 634 -4.84 -25.13 18.00
CA ALA A 634 -4.17 -25.27 19.30
C ALA A 634 -4.57 -24.31 20.44
N ASP A 635 -5.21 -24.89 21.48
CA ASP A 635 -5.11 -24.44 22.86
C ASP A 635 -3.62 -24.34 23.28
N PRO A 636 -3.15 -23.20 23.80
CA PRO A 636 -1.99 -23.21 24.67
C PRO A 636 -2.43 -23.57 26.10
N ALA A 637 -1.75 -24.56 26.67
CA ALA A 637 -1.80 -24.91 28.09
C ALA A 637 -1.48 -23.69 28.99
N PRO A 638 -1.94 -23.68 30.25
CA PRO A 638 -1.71 -22.55 31.15
C PRO A 638 -0.26 -22.56 31.66
N GLU A 639 0.52 -21.55 31.32
CA GLU A 639 1.80 -21.24 31.98
C GLU A 639 1.61 -19.98 32.84
N ASP A 640 1.54 -20.23 34.16
CA ASP A 640 2.17 -19.54 35.28
C ASP A 640 2.37 -18.00 35.24
N GLY A 641 1.73 -17.35 36.22
CA GLY A 641 2.33 -16.28 37.02
C GLY A 641 2.30 -14.87 36.44
N ASP A 642 1.18 -14.17 36.64
CA ASP A 642 1.05 -12.74 36.40
C ASP A 642 1.72 -11.93 37.54
N PRO A 643 2.86 -11.24 37.33
CA PRO A 643 3.53 -10.48 38.38
C PRO A 643 2.83 -9.16 38.73
N GLU A 644 1.79 -8.76 37.97
CA GLU A 644 1.03 -7.53 38.23
C GLU A 644 -0.17 -7.76 39.18
N ALA A 645 -0.42 -9.02 39.59
CA ALA A 645 -1.48 -9.35 40.55
C ALA A 645 -1.02 -9.31 42.02
N GLU A 646 0.28 -9.42 42.32
CA GLU A 646 0.80 -9.34 43.70
C GLU A 646 0.99 -7.89 44.18
N GLU A 647 1.28 -6.93 43.30
CA GLU A 647 1.47 -5.52 43.69
C GLU A 647 0.14 -4.78 43.97
N ALA A 648 -0.99 -5.31 43.48
CA ALA A 648 -2.33 -4.79 43.77
C ALA A 648 -2.93 -5.31 45.10
N LEU A 649 -2.33 -6.36 45.70
CA LEU A 649 -2.77 -6.95 46.96
C LEU A 649 -1.95 -6.48 48.18
N GLU A 650 -0.72 -6.00 47.99
CA GLU A 650 0.08 -5.37 49.07
C GLU A 650 -0.29 -3.90 49.35
N LEU A 651 -0.97 -3.20 48.44
CA LEU A 651 -1.44 -1.82 48.66
C LEU A 651 -2.83 -1.72 49.35
N ALA A 652 -3.40 -2.84 49.78
CA ALA A 652 -4.70 -2.90 50.45
C ALA A 652 -4.63 -3.40 51.92
N GLN A 653 -3.44 -3.58 52.49
CA GLN A 653 -3.27 -4.05 53.87
C GLN A 653 -2.31 -3.23 54.76
N ASP A 654 -1.98 -1.99 54.40
CA ASP A 654 -1.36 -1.01 55.31
C ASP A 654 -2.21 0.26 55.48
#